data_AF-A0A1F3DZW8-F1
#
_entry.id   AF-A0A1F3DZW8-F1
#
_cell.length_a   1.000
_cell.length_b   1.000
_cell.length_c   1.000
_cell.angle_alpha   90.00
_cell.angle_beta   90.00
_cell.angle_gamma   90.00
#
_symmetry.space_group_name_H-M   'P 1'
#
loop_
_entity.id
_entity.type
_entity.pdbx_description
1 polymer ?
#
loop_
_entity_poly.entity_id
_entity_poly.type
_entity_poly.pdbx_seq_one_letter_code
_entity_poly.pdbx_strand_id
1 'polypeptide(L)'
;MFFVNTGFSQTPKTLDSLFSVLKNAKEDTAKAQLLLKIGNLFEKNSSDSAIYFYHQSIDISKKLKLNEATKLLYANALTALSLVYVNYKRQFDSSFVNAEKAITIYKTLINSNDKHVVIESKLGISNCYYSFGHMYDQQGIYDLALTNYKKTLNLNEELGEKKSMFTIFTKIGVVNWYQGNFEQAIQNLLKALKIAEENSDKKSMAICYINIGNVHYNQKSYDYAIENYLKASKIFDDIKDKRGISISYNNIGAIYSDQKDYEKAIIYFQKSLKIKEELNDKKGISACYINIGVIFKEKRNFNSALEYYKKSLIIEEELGNKTGIISAWNSLSDAYFIIADSINYNKLEKYNYYKESIKYAENSFRLANEINSLSLKLKSVDILYRAYKKIGQTVKALEYTEIFIATNDSMFTEEKTKAIAEMESKYQNEKKQKEIELLEKDKVLQTEEIAKQTLLRNSFIIGFLLIFSLAFIILISYRQKRKANKLLLLKNFEIEQKKEEIQSQANLLQATNNELEKLSVIARETDNSVIIADSSGHIEWVNEGFTKLFGYKLEEFIAEKGDNLRKATSNSNFETYFQNMISEKKSVNYISNTVNKFDNEIWVQTYLWPILDQLDEISKIVIIETDITKIKNAEEKATELYKIAEYQKLQITDSINYSKIIQSSILPSISEIKKSFPEIFIIYKPKDVVSGDFYYYAELGDYKIIATVDCTGHGVPGAFMSMIGYDILNHIIFVQGIVRPAEILTRLHKGIRFAFSKENNIVNNGMDLSICSINPDKKELLYAGAFNEIYIVNEKNNSPVLNLCEKFIENNKFILSELLSDKISIGGDYEDVKFTEKKLTFSENDTIYMFSDGFVDQFGGKKKRKYMSKRLKEFLLNIQDIDMESQEFALNNEFESWKGNEEQTDDVLLVGIKFTSKDESFKLELSAEDILYIQPFLIELQNITIYNTGKVLNVLKSIVNESETLKKWKEAVEKAIYVFNEAEYKRLIEIENKNIS
;
A
#
# COMPACT_ATOMS: atom_id res chain seq x y z
N MET A 1 -15.85 -10.09 -14.18
CA MET A 1 -15.19 -11.29 -13.61
C MET A 1 -15.23 -12.44 -14.63
N PHE A 2 -14.26 -12.52 -15.55
CA PHE A 2 -14.08 -13.66 -16.46
C PHE A 2 -12.61 -14.07 -16.40
N PHE A 3 -12.28 -15.06 -15.57
CA PHE A 3 -10.97 -15.70 -15.61
C PHE A 3 -10.96 -16.71 -16.76
N VAL A 4 -10.06 -16.49 -17.71
CA VAL A 4 -9.80 -17.34 -18.88
C VAL A 4 -9.23 -18.66 -18.39
N ASN A 5 -10.06 -19.70 -18.35
CA ASN A 5 -9.65 -21.06 -18.05
C ASN A 5 -9.09 -21.70 -19.33
N THR A 6 -7.78 -21.93 -19.38
CA THR A 6 -7.10 -22.54 -20.55
C THR A 6 -7.24 -24.06 -20.49
N GLY A 7 -8.20 -24.62 -21.23
CA GLY A 7 -8.28 -26.05 -21.50
C GLY A 7 -7.52 -26.40 -22.78
N PHE A 8 -6.53 -27.29 -22.68
CA PHE A 8 -6.10 -28.11 -23.81
C PHE A 8 -5.99 -29.56 -23.34
N SER A 9 -6.67 -30.43 -24.08
CA SER A 9 -6.60 -31.87 -23.99
C SER A 9 -5.32 -32.37 -24.65
N GLN A 10 -4.49 -33.06 -23.87
CA GLN A 10 -3.47 -34.06 -24.25
C GLN A 10 -3.02 -34.70 -22.92
N THR A 11 -2.94 -36.01 -22.68
CA THR A 11 -2.85 -37.18 -23.56
C THR A 11 -3.32 -38.41 -22.75
N PRO A 12 -4.44 -39.07 -23.09
CA PRO A 12 -4.86 -40.31 -22.41
C PRO A 12 -3.74 -41.36 -22.31
N LYS A 13 -2.89 -41.45 -23.36
CA LYS A 13 -1.73 -42.35 -23.41
C LYS A 13 -0.66 -42.12 -22.33
N THR A 14 -0.41 -40.87 -21.91
CA THR A 14 0.60 -40.62 -20.84
C THR A 14 0.03 -40.94 -19.46
N LEU A 15 -1.27 -40.72 -19.26
CA LEU A 15 -1.95 -41.02 -18.01
C LEU A 15 -2.04 -42.53 -17.79
N ASP A 16 -2.43 -43.28 -18.81
CA ASP A 16 -2.47 -44.76 -18.79
C ASP A 16 -1.08 -45.36 -18.51
N SER A 17 -0.04 -44.78 -19.12
CA SER A 17 1.35 -45.14 -18.87
C SER A 17 1.76 -44.86 -17.42
N LEU A 18 1.44 -43.69 -16.88
CA LEU A 18 1.77 -43.32 -15.49
C LEU A 18 1.03 -44.19 -14.46
N PHE A 19 -0.24 -44.55 -14.71
CA PHE A 19 -0.97 -45.48 -13.85
C PHE A 19 -0.38 -46.89 -13.87
N SER A 20 0.06 -47.36 -15.04
CA SER A 20 0.76 -48.64 -15.17
C SER A 20 2.08 -48.65 -14.39
N VAL A 21 2.87 -47.57 -14.49
CA VAL A 21 4.12 -47.42 -13.74
C VAL A 21 3.87 -47.30 -12.24
N LEU A 22 2.84 -46.55 -11.82
CA LEU A 22 2.44 -46.42 -10.41
C LEU A 22 2.07 -47.78 -9.79
N LYS A 23 1.35 -48.63 -10.53
CA LYS A 23 0.96 -49.97 -10.08
C LYS A 23 2.17 -50.90 -9.84
N ASN A 24 3.27 -50.68 -10.56
CA ASN A 24 4.48 -51.49 -10.49
C ASN A 24 5.59 -50.86 -9.64
N ALA A 25 5.41 -49.63 -9.14
CA ALA A 25 6.39 -48.94 -8.33
C ALA A 25 6.54 -49.61 -6.95
N LYS A 26 7.76 -50.07 -6.62
CA LYS A 26 8.04 -50.73 -5.33
C LYS A 26 8.45 -49.73 -4.24
N GLU A 27 9.11 -48.64 -4.61
CA GLU A 27 9.57 -47.61 -3.67
C GLU A 27 8.49 -46.55 -3.41
N ASP A 28 8.28 -46.23 -2.14
CA ASP A 28 7.26 -45.27 -1.72
C ASP A 28 7.60 -43.83 -2.15
N THR A 29 8.88 -43.47 -2.27
CA THR A 29 9.31 -42.19 -2.85
C THR A 29 8.89 -42.05 -4.32
N ALA A 30 9.12 -43.10 -5.12
CA ALA A 30 8.73 -43.13 -6.52
C ALA A 30 7.20 -43.07 -6.69
N LYS A 31 6.44 -43.76 -5.82
CA LYS A 31 4.97 -43.68 -5.79
C LYS A 31 4.50 -42.25 -5.52
N ALA A 32 5.02 -41.59 -4.49
CA ALA A 32 4.63 -40.23 -4.14
C ALA A 32 4.91 -39.24 -5.28
N GLN A 33 6.04 -39.39 -5.98
CA GLN A 33 6.43 -38.56 -7.12
C GLN A 33 5.53 -38.80 -8.35
N LEU A 34 5.18 -40.06 -8.63
CA LEU A 34 4.22 -40.41 -9.68
C LEU A 34 2.82 -39.87 -9.38
N LEU A 35 2.35 -39.94 -8.13
CA LEU A 35 1.06 -39.40 -7.70
C LEU A 35 0.99 -37.88 -7.89
N LEU A 36 2.05 -37.15 -7.51
CA LEU A 36 2.14 -35.70 -7.75
C LEU A 36 2.04 -35.39 -9.26
N LYS A 37 2.76 -36.13 -10.09
CA LYS A 37 2.73 -35.95 -11.56
C LYS A 37 1.37 -36.27 -12.16
N ILE A 38 0.69 -37.30 -11.68
CA ILE A 38 -0.69 -37.63 -12.08
C ILE A 38 -1.64 -36.51 -11.67
N GLY A 39 -1.51 -35.99 -10.45
CA GLY A 39 -2.30 -34.84 -9.98
C GLY A 39 -2.15 -33.62 -10.88
N ASN A 40 -0.91 -33.25 -11.25
CA ASN A 40 -0.62 -32.13 -12.16
C ASN A 40 -1.31 -32.30 -13.54
N LEU A 41 -1.45 -33.53 -14.04
CA LEU A 41 -2.14 -33.80 -15.30
C LEU A 41 -3.67 -33.70 -15.18
N PHE A 42 -4.21 -33.97 -14.00
CA PHE A 42 -5.65 -33.85 -13.72
C PHE A 42 -6.09 -32.41 -13.43
N GLU A 43 -5.19 -31.51 -13.03
CA GLU A 43 -5.52 -30.16 -12.57
C GLU A 43 -6.50 -29.41 -13.50
N LYS A 44 -6.27 -29.46 -14.81
CA LYS A 44 -7.11 -28.77 -15.81
C LYS A 44 -8.38 -29.52 -16.21
N ASN A 45 -8.43 -30.84 -16.00
CA ASN A 45 -9.51 -31.70 -16.49
C ASN A 45 -10.49 -32.14 -15.39
N SER A 46 -9.98 -32.39 -14.18
CA SER A 46 -10.74 -32.79 -13.00
C SER A 46 -10.01 -32.35 -11.74
N SER A 47 -10.39 -31.17 -11.22
CA SER A 47 -9.79 -30.62 -9.99
C SER A 47 -9.97 -31.53 -8.77
N ASP A 48 -11.09 -32.26 -8.67
CA ASP A 48 -11.32 -33.23 -7.59
C ASP A 48 -10.36 -34.41 -7.66
N SER A 49 -10.10 -34.92 -8.86
CA SER A 49 -9.11 -35.98 -9.07
C SER A 49 -7.70 -35.48 -8.76
N ALA A 50 -7.35 -34.25 -9.15
CA ALA A 50 -6.05 -33.66 -8.83
C ALA A 50 -5.82 -33.56 -7.31
N ILE A 51 -6.82 -33.03 -6.58
CA ILE A 51 -6.80 -32.93 -5.10
C ILE A 51 -6.59 -34.31 -4.47
N TYR A 52 -7.31 -35.34 -4.93
CA TYR A 52 -7.17 -36.70 -4.43
C TYR A 52 -5.72 -37.22 -4.57
N PHE A 53 -5.11 -37.06 -5.76
CA PHE A 53 -3.74 -37.53 -5.99
C PHE A 53 -2.70 -36.74 -5.20
N TYR A 54 -2.90 -35.44 -5.00
CA TYR A 54 -2.01 -34.63 -4.15
C TYR A 54 -2.07 -35.06 -2.69
N HIS A 55 -3.26 -35.31 -2.13
CA HIS A 55 -3.40 -35.84 -0.77
C HIS A 55 -2.68 -37.18 -0.60
N GLN A 56 -2.81 -38.10 -1.57
CA GLN A 56 -2.06 -39.36 -1.51
C GLN A 56 -0.54 -39.16 -1.57
N SER A 57 -0.06 -38.24 -2.41
CA SER A 57 1.37 -37.89 -2.48
C SER A 57 1.88 -37.32 -1.15
N ILE A 58 1.11 -36.42 -0.52
CA ILE A 58 1.39 -35.83 0.79
C ILE A 58 1.47 -36.92 1.87
N ASP A 59 0.47 -37.81 1.94
CA ASP A 59 0.39 -38.85 2.97
C ASP A 59 1.56 -39.82 2.92
N ILE A 60 1.99 -40.21 1.70
CA ILE A 60 3.17 -41.07 1.52
C ILE A 60 4.44 -40.30 1.88
N SER A 61 4.59 -39.07 1.37
CA SER A 61 5.80 -38.26 1.61
C SER A 61 6.02 -37.97 3.10
N LYS A 62 4.94 -37.77 3.87
CA LYS A 62 5.00 -37.55 5.32
C LYS A 62 5.49 -38.76 6.12
N LYS A 63 5.28 -39.98 5.60
CA LYS A 63 5.67 -41.25 6.26
C LYS A 63 7.12 -41.66 5.96
N LEU A 64 7.74 -41.06 4.96
CA LEU A 64 9.13 -41.33 4.58
C LEU A 64 10.12 -40.68 5.57
N LYS A 65 11.32 -41.26 5.72
CA LYS A 65 12.42 -40.58 6.42
C LYS A 65 12.76 -39.30 5.65
N LEU A 66 12.65 -38.16 6.32
CA LEU A 66 12.79 -36.82 5.75
C LEU A 66 14.26 -36.47 5.44
N ASN A 67 14.79 -37.02 4.35
CA ASN A 67 15.98 -36.48 3.70
C ASN A 67 15.58 -35.28 2.81
N GLU A 68 16.56 -34.59 2.24
CA GLU A 68 16.29 -33.36 1.47
C GLU A 68 15.34 -33.60 0.28
N ALA A 69 15.48 -34.73 -0.42
CA ALA A 69 14.63 -35.09 -1.55
C ALA A 69 13.16 -35.37 -1.14
N THR A 70 12.92 -36.08 -0.04
CA THR A 70 11.56 -36.36 0.44
C THR A 70 10.90 -35.13 1.05
N LYS A 71 11.67 -34.24 1.70
CA LYS A 71 11.19 -32.91 2.13
C LYS A 71 10.77 -32.04 0.96
N LEU A 72 11.58 -32.01 -0.11
CA LEU A 72 11.27 -31.25 -1.32
C LEU A 72 10.00 -31.78 -2.00
N LEU A 73 9.87 -33.10 -2.12
CA LEU A 73 8.67 -33.73 -2.68
C LEU A 73 7.41 -33.40 -1.86
N TYR A 74 7.51 -33.44 -0.53
CA TYR A 74 6.41 -33.08 0.36
C TYR A 74 5.97 -31.61 0.18
N ALA A 75 6.93 -30.69 0.13
CA ALA A 75 6.66 -29.26 -0.08
C ALA A 75 6.06 -28.99 -1.47
N ASN A 76 6.53 -29.68 -2.52
CA ASN A 76 6.00 -29.56 -3.88
C ASN A 76 4.53 -30.02 -3.95
N ALA A 77 4.17 -31.12 -3.27
CA ALA A 77 2.80 -31.60 -3.23
C ALA A 77 1.85 -30.65 -2.46
N LEU A 78 2.32 -30.05 -1.35
CA LEU A 78 1.58 -29.02 -0.62
C LEU A 78 1.34 -27.75 -1.48
N THR A 79 2.36 -27.33 -2.23
CA THR A 79 2.26 -26.16 -3.13
C THR A 79 1.26 -26.41 -4.26
N ALA A 80 1.31 -27.59 -4.89
CA ALA A 80 0.36 -27.97 -5.94
C ALA A 80 -1.09 -28.03 -5.41
N LEU A 81 -1.27 -28.57 -4.20
CA LEU A 81 -2.57 -28.60 -3.53
C LEU A 81 -3.10 -27.18 -3.22
N SER A 82 -2.22 -26.29 -2.73
CA SER A 82 -2.55 -24.90 -2.47
C SER A 82 -3.05 -24.17 -3.73
N LEU A 83 -2.35 -24.33 -4.86
CA LEU A 83 -2.72 -23.70 -6.13
C LEU A 83 -4.08 -24.20 -6.64
N VAL A 84 -4.37 -25.50 -6.55
CA VAL A 84 -5.65 -26.05 -7.00
C VAL A 84 -6.82 -25.57 -6.14
N TYR A 85 -6.62 -25.40 -4.83
CA TYR A 85 -7.65 -24.85 -3.97
C TYR A 85 -8.01 -23.41 -4.34
N VAL A 86 -7.04 -22.56 -4.70
CA VAL A 86 -7.31 -21.18 -5.17
C VAL A 86 -7.95 -21.21 -6.56
N ASN A 87 -7.37 -21.95 -7.50
CA ASN A 87 -7.74 -21.87 -8.91
C ASN A 87 -9.14 -22.43 -9.20
N TYR A 88 -9.57 -23.47 -8.47
CA TYR A 88 -10.76 -24.24 -8.84
C TYR A 88 -11.81 -24.39 -7.74
N LYS A 89 -11.42 -24.31 -6.45
CA LYS A 89 -12.34 -24.57 -5.33
C LYS A 89 -12.72 -23.34 -4.52
N ARG A 90 -11.99 -22.22 -4.66
CA ARG A 90 -12.14 -21.01 -3.82
C ARG A 90 -12.07 -21.34 -2.31
N GLN A 91 -11.27 -22.35 -1.95
CA GLN A 91 -11.03 -22.74 -0.55
C GLN A 91 -9.77 -22.04 -0.05
N PHE A 92 -9.91 -20.77 0.32
CA PHE A 92 -8.78 -19.88 0.61
C PHE A 92 -8.03 -20.29 1.88
N ASP A 93 -8.71 -20.65 2.97
CA ASP A 93 -8.07 -21.07 4.23
C ASP A 93 -7.20 -22.32 4.04
N SER A 94 -7.76 -23.33 3.34
CA SER A 94 -7.03 -24.55 2.99
C SER A 94 -5.81 -24.24 2.11
N SER A 95 -5.94 -23.32 1.16
CA SER A 95 -4.81 -22.90 0.34
C SER A 95 -3.71 -22.23 1.17
N PHE A 96 -4.10 -21.32 2.07
CA PHE A 96 -3.17 -20.56 2.91
C PHE A 96 -2.34 -21.49 3.79
N VAL A 97 -3.01 -22.38 4.53
CA VAL A 97 -2.36 -23.34 5.44
C VAL A 97 -1.38 -24.26 4.70
N ASN A 98 -1.72 -24.70 3.49
CA ASN A 98 -0.84 -25.56 2.70
C ASN A 98 0.39 -24.79 2.16
N ALA A 99 0.21 -23.57 1.66
CA ALA A 99 1.31 -22.72 1.19
C ALA A 99 2.28 -22.34 2.32
N GLU A 100 1.76 -21.99 3.50
CA GLU A 100 2.58 -21.63 4.67
C GLU A 100 3.46 -22.81 5.14
N LYS A 101 2.87 -24.00 5.20
CA LYS A 101 3.60 -25.24 5.50
C LYS A 101 4.68 -25.52 4.47
N ALA A 102 4.38 -25.36 3.18
CA ALA A 102 5.35 -25.56 2.11
C ALA A 102 6.53 -24.59 2.21
N ILE A 103 6.28 -23.28 2.41
CA ILE A 103 7.31 -22.26 2.59
C ILE A 103 8.23 -22.60 3.77
N THR A 104 7.66 -23.03 4.89
CA THR A 104 8.44 -23.42 6.08
C THR A 104 9.44 -24.53 5.74
N ILE A 105 9.02 -25.52 4.96
CA ILE A 105 9.88 -26.63 4.52
C ILE A 105 10.94 -26.11 3.53
N TYR A 106 10.56 -25.36 2.49
CA TYR A 106 11.50 -24.82 1.51
C TYR A 106 12.58 -23.94 2.14
N LYS A 107 12.23 -23.12 3.15
CA LYS A 107 13.22 -22.31 3.89
C LYS A 107 14.30 -23.16 4.57
N THR A 108 13.97 -24.37 5.00
CA THR A 108 14.99 -25.30 5.55
C THR A 108 15.92 -25.87 4.47
N LEU A 109 15.43 -25.97 3.22
CA LEU A 109 16.14 -26.57 2.09
C LEU A 109 17.03 -25.58 1.33
N ILE A 110 16.82 -24.26 1.50
CA ILE A 110 17.66 -23.21 0.88
C ILE A 110 19.13 -23.30 1.32
N ASN A 111 19.41 -23.85 2.50
CA ASN A 111 20.78 -24.01 3.00
C ASN A 111 21.40 -25.38 2.62
N SER A 112 20.79 -26.14 1.70
CA SER A 112 21.34 -27.41 1.23
C SER A 112 22.61 -27.18 0.40
N ASN A 113 23.53 -28.16 0.47
CA ASN A 113 24.72 -28.20 -0.39
C ASN A 113 24.38 -28.59 -1.84
N ASP A 114 23.17 -29.11 -2.10
CA ASP A 114 22.71 -29.45 -3.45
C ASP A 114 22.06 -28.23 -4.12
N LYS A 115 22.75 -27.69 -5.13
CA LYS A 115 22.27 -26.53 -5.91
C LYS A 115 20.89 -26.77 -6.54
N HIS A 116 20.58 -28.00 -6.95
CA HIS A 116 19.28 -28.31 -7.54
C HIS A 116 18.16 -28.18 -6.50
N VAL A 117 18.39 -28.67 -5.28
CA VAL A 117 17.44 -28.55 -4.16
C VAL A 117 17.21 -27.08 -3.80
N VAL A 118 18.27 -26.26 -3.79
CA VAL A 118 18.17 -24.82 -3.52
C VAL A 118 17.34 -24.10 -4.58
N ILE A 119 17.58 -24.37 -5.87
CA ILE A 119 16.83 -23.76 -6.99
C ILE A 119 15.35 -24.16 -6.93
N GLU A 120 15.05 -25.45 -6.80
CA GLU A 120 13.68 -25.96 -6.68
C GLU A 120 12.96 -25.39 -5.44
N SER A 121 13.67 -25.20 -4.34
CA SER A 121 13.10 -24.60 -3.13
C SER A 121 12.75 -23.12 -3.31
N LYS A 122 13.61 -22.35 -3.98
CA LYS A 122 13.31 -20.96 -4.35
C LYS A 122 12.11 -20.88 -5.30
N LEU A 123 12.03 -21.77 -6.29
CA LEU A 123 10.89 -21.86 -7.21
C LEU A 123 9.60 -22.22 -6.47
N GLY A 124 9.66 -23.17 -5.54
CA GLY A 124 8.55 -23.55 -4.68
C GLY A 124 8.03 -22.40 -3.81
N ILE A 125 8.93 -21.60 -3.22
CA ILE A 125 8.56 -20.38 -2.47
C ILE A 125 7.91 -19.35 -3.40
N SER A 126 8.46 -19.14 -4.59
CA SER A 126 7.89 -18.25 -5.60
C SER A 126 6.45 -18.64 -5.95
N ASN A 127 6.19 -19.93 -6.15
CA ASN A 127 4.86 -20.48 -6.41
C ASN A 127 3.89 -20.33 -5.22
N CYS A 128 4.40 -20.44 -3.98
CA CYS A 128 3.59 -20.19 -2.78
C CYS A 128 3.19 -18.71 -2.67
N TYR A 129 4.13 -17.78 -2.90
CA TYR A 129 3.80 -16.35 -2.96
C TYR A 129 2.82 -16.05 -4.10
N TYR A 130 2.94 -16.72 -5.25
CA TYR A 130 1.96 -16.59 -6.32
C TYR A 130 0.58 -17.05 -5.88
N SER A 131 0.51 -18.18 -5.15
CA SER A 131 -0.73 -18.71 -4.59
C SER A 131 -1.39 -17.71 -3.62
N PHE A 132 -0.61 -17.12 -2.71
CA PHE A 132 -1.10 -16.05 -1.83
C PHE A 132 -1.58 -14.83 -2.61
N GLY A 133 -0.79 -14.36 -3.58
CA GLY A 133 -1.16 -13.22 -4.42
C GLY A 133 -2.47 -13.48 -5.15
N HIS A 134 -2.65 -14.68 -5.70
CA HIS A 134 -3.87 -15.08 -6.39
C HIS A 134 -5.07 -15.29 -5.45
N MET A 135 -4.84 -15.81 -4.26
CA MET A 135 -5.86 -15.91 -3.22
C MET A 135 -6.41 -14.53 -2.85
N TYR A 136 -5.52 -13.58 -2.55
CA TYR A 136 -5.89 -12.22 -2.20
C TYR A 136 -6.55 -11.48 -3.37
N ASP A 137 -6.08 -11.65 -4.61
CA ASP A 137 -6.72 -11.13 -5.84
C ASP A 137 -8.19 -11.59 -5.94
N GLN A 138 -8.46 -12.89 -5.75
CA GLN A 138 -9.83 -13.43 -5.78
C GLN A 138 -10.72 -12.93 -4.63
N GLN A 139 -10.13 -12.55 -3.51
CA GLN A 139 -10.85 -12.01 -2.34
C GLN A 139 -11.13 -10.51 -2.46
N GLY A 140 -10.50 -9.81 -3.42
CA GLY A 140 -10.57 -8.36 -3.57
C GLY A 140 -9.45 -7.59 -2.84
N ILE A 141 -8.56 -8.32 -2.16
CA ILE A 141 -7.50 -7.82 -1.28
C ILE A 141 -6.28 -7.40 -2.11
N TYR A 142 -6.43 -6.32 -2.87
CA TYR A 142 -5.52 -5.97 -3.96
C TYR A 142 -4.11 -5.57 -3.53
N ASP A 143 -3.94 -4.86 -2.41
CA ASP A 143 -2.60 -4.46 -1.93
C ASP A 143 -1.72 -5.66 -1.55
N LEU A 144 -2.32 -6.66 -0.89
CA LEU A 144 -1.62 -7.90 -0.55
C LEU A 144 -1.40 -8.77 -1.77
N ALA A 145 -2.34 -8.77 -2.72
CA ALA A 145 -2.16 -9.43 -4.01
C ALA A 145 -0.92 -8.88 -4.71
N LEU A 146 -0.81 -7.55 -4.84
CA LEU A 146 0.33 -6.87 -5.45
C LEU A 146 1.63 -7.14 -4.71
N THR A 147 1.63 -7.12 -3.37
CA THR A 147 2.81 -7.38 -2.56
C THR A 147 3.35 -8.79 -2.80
N ASN A 148 2.47 -9.80 -2.78
CA ASN A 148 2.86 -11.18 -3.01
C ASN A 148 3.27 -11.43 -4.47
N TYR A 149 2.59 -10.82 -5.44
CA TYR A 149 3.01 -10.87 -6.84
C TYR A 149 4.39 -10.23 -7.07
N LYS A 150 4.71 -9.11 -6.41
CA LYS A 150 6.07 -8.53 -6.44
C LYS A 150 7.11 -9.46 -5.82
N LYS A 151 6.80 -10.14 -4.70
CA LYS A 151 7.69 -11.15 -4.09
C LYS A 151 7.96 -12.32 -5.06
N THR A 152 6.92 -12.81 -5.74
CA THR A 152 7.06 -13.82 -6.80
C THR A 152 7.90 -13.30 -7.97
N LEU A 153 7.71 -12.05 -8.38
CA LEU A 153 8.47 -11.44 -9.48
C LEU A 153 9.97 -11.40 -9.16
N ASN A 154 10.35 -10.87 -8.00
CA ASN A 154 11.75 -10.76 -7.57
C ASN A 154 12.45 -12.13 -7.55
N LEU A 155 11.78 -13.16 -6.99
CA LEU A 155 12.34 -14.52 -6.97
C LEU A 155 12.48 -15.11 -8.38
N ASN A 156 11.52 -14.85 -9.28
CA ASN A 156 11.61 -15.33 -10.65
C ASN A 156 12.70 -14.58 -11.44
N GLU A 157 12.97 -13.31 -11.12
CA GLU A 157 14.07 -12.54 -11.69
C GLU A 157 15.42 -13.10 -11.27
N GLU A 158 15.60 -13.42 -9.98
CA GLU A 158 16.81 -14.11 -9.50
C GLU A 158 17.05 -15.45 -10.19
N LEU A 159 15.97 -16.19 -10.52
CA LEU A 159 16.05 -17.53 -11.12
C LEU A 159 16.12 -17.50 -12.65
N GLY A 160 15.90 -16.35 -13.30
CA GLY A 160 15.81 -16.25 -14.76
C GLY A 160 14.54 -16.85 -15.37
N GLU A 161 13.46 -17.02 -14.59
CA GLU A 161 12.21 -17.68 -14.97
C GLU A 161 11.27 -16.75 -15.76
N LYS A 162 11.69 -16.37 -16.98
CA LYS A 162 10.98 -15.41 -17.85
C LYS A 162 9.53 -15.78 -18.15
N LYS A 163 9.20 -17.07 -18.27
CA LYS A 163 7.85 -17.54 -18.61
C LYS A 163 6.85 -17.26 -17.49
N SER A 164 7.29 -17.40 -16.24
CA SER A 164 6.46 -17.11 -15.07
C SER A 164 6.20 -15.61 -14.93
N MET A 165 7.17 -14.76 -15.28
CA MET A 165 7.04 -13.29 -15.21
C MET A 165 5.88 -12.74 -16.06
N PHE A 166 5.62 -13.31 -17.25
CA PHE A 166 4.45 -12.93 -18.06
C PHE A 166 3.15 -12.99 -17.26
N THR A 167 2.95 -14.11 -16.56
CA THR A 167 1.74 -14.34 -15.75
C THR A 167 1.66 -13.31 -14.62
N ILE A 168 2.78 -13.04 -13.96
CA ILE A 168 2.83 -12.09 -12.84
C ILE A 168 2.57 -10.66 -13.29
N PHE A 169 3.22 -10.18 -14.35
CA PHE A 169 2.95 -8.85 -14.90
C PHE A 169 1.50 -8.70 -15.37
N THR A 170 0.93 -9.74 -15.97
CA THR A 170 -0.48 -9.75 -16.35
C THR A 170 -1.38 -9.64 -15.13
N LYS A 171 -1.10 -10.38 -14.06
CA LYS A 171 -1.86 -10.33 -12.80
C LYS A 171 -1.75 -8.99 -12.11
N ILE A 172 -0.55 -8.44 -11.99
CA ILE A 172 -0.31 -7.08 -11.46
C ILE A 172 -1.06 -6.04 -12.28
N GLY A 173 -1.03 -6.16 -13.62
CA GLY A 173 -1.76 -5.27 -14.52
C GLY A 173 -3.27 -5.32 -14.28
N VAL A 174 -3.85 -6.51 -14.15
CA VAL A 174 -5.28 -6.71 -13.87
C VAL A 174 -5.67 -6.19 -12.48
N VAL A 175 -4.85 -6.41 -11.45
CA VAL A 175 -5.12 -5.89 -10.10
C VAL A 175 -5.08 -4.36 -10.08
N ASN A 176 -4.08 -3.74 -10.71
CA ASN A 176 -4.02 -2.27 -10.83
C ASN A 176 -5.23 -1.72 -11.60
N TRP A 177 -5.70 -2.44 -12.60
CA TRP A 177 -6.92 -2.07 -13.33
C TRP A 177 -8.15 -2.07 -12.43
N TYR A 178 -8.33 -3.08 -11.58
CA TYR A 178 -9.45 -3.11 -10.61
C TYR A 178 -9.36 -2.01 -9.55
N GLN A 179 -8.15 -1.59 -9.17
CA GLN A 179 -7.93 -0.44 -8.28
C GLN A 179 -8.13 0.92 -8.94
N GLY A 180 -8.37 0.98 -10.26
CA GLY A 180 -8.46 2.24 -11.01
C GLY A 180 -7.10 2.87 -11.37
N ASN A 181 -6.00 2.21 -11.04
CA ASN A 181 -4.62 2.62 -11.37
C ASN A 181 -4.30 2.30 -12.83
N PHE A 182 -5.01 2.93 -13.76
CA PHE A 182 -5.01 2.55 -15.18
C PHE A 182 -3.64 2.68 -15.86
N GLU A 183 -2.84 3.70 -15.50
CA GLU A 183 -1.50 3.88 -16.06
C GLU A 183 -0.58 2.71 -15.67
N GLN A 184 -0.55 2.38 -14.38
CA GLN A 184 0.24 1.25 -13.87
C GLN A 184 -0.25 -0.09 -14.46
N ALA A 185 -1.57 -0.23 -14.66
CA ALA A 185 -2.14 -1.40 -15.32
C ALA A 185 -1.59 -1.57 -16.74
N ILE A 186 -1.63 -0.50 -17.55
CA ILE A 186 -1.11 -0.50 -18.92
C ILE A 186 0.39 -0.77 -18.93
N GLN A 187 1.18 -0.11 -18.08
CA GLN A 187 2.63 -0.32 -18.01
C GLN A 187 3.00 -1.79 -17.75
N ASN A 188 2.34 -2.45 -16.79
CA ASN A 188 2.60 -3.86 -16.50
C ASN A 188 2.11 -4.79 -17.61
N LEU A 189 0.98 -4.49 -18.25
CA LEU A 189 0.50 -5.25 -19.41
C LEU A 189 1.41 -5.10 -20.63
N LEU A 190 2.04 -3.94 -20.83
CA LEU A 190 3.06 -3.73 -21.86
C LEU A 190 4.35 -4.51 -21.58
N LYS A 191 4.78 -4.60 -20.30
CA LYS A 191 5.88 -5.49 -19.90
C LYS A 191 5.56 -6.96 -20.20
N ALA A 192 4.34 -7.41 -19.88
CA ALA A 192 3.88 -8.75 -20.22
C ALA A 192 3.85 -8.98 -21.75
N LEU A 193 3.36 -7.99 -22.51
CA LEU A 193 3.34 -8.05 -23.97
C LEU A 193 4.75 -8.22 -24.55
N LYS A 194 5.73 -7.44 -24.06
CA LYS A 194 7.13 -7.55 -24.49
C LYS A 194 7.70 -8.96 -24.26
N ILE A 195 7.43 -9.56 -23.10
CA ILE A 195 7.86 -10.95 -22.82
C ILE A 195 7.19 -11.94 -23.79
N ALA A 196 5.92 -11.72 -24.13
CA ALA A 196 5.22 -12.57 -25.10
C ALA A 196 5.80 -12.41 -26.52
N GLU A 197 6.19 -11.20 -26.90
CA GLU A 197 6.86 -10.90 -28.18
C GLU A 197 8.24 -11.55 -28.26
N GLU A 198 9.07 -11.40 -27.23
CA GLU A 198 10.40 -12.04 -27.15
C GLU A 198 10.32 -13.56 -27.27
N ASN A 199 9.26 -14.17 -26.73
CA ASN A 199 9.02 -15.61 -26.80
C ASN A 199 8.26 -16.06 -28.05
N SER A 200 7.88 -15.13 -28.94
CA SER A 200 7.00 -15.39 -30.09
C SER A 200 5.68 -16.10 -29.71
N ASP A 201 5.18 -15.89 -28.49
CA ASP A 201 3.93 -16.46 -27.99
C ASP A 201 2.73 -15.61 -28.42
N LYS A 202 2.29 -15.84 -29.65
CA LYS A 202 1.14 -15.16 -30.25
C LYS A 202 -0.13 -15.19 -29.37
N LYS A 203 -0.37 -16.30 -28.66
CA LYS A 203 -1.57 -16.41 -27.81
C LYS A 203 -1.48 -15.46 -26.62
N SER A 204 -0.34 -15.43 -25.96
CA SER A 204 -0.07 -14.53 -24.83
C SER A 204 -0.10 -13.06 -25.26
N MET A 205 0.43 -12.73 -26.45
CA MET A 205 0.31 -11.39 -27.03
C MET A 205 -1.15 -10.95 -27.19
N ALA A 206 -1.99 -11.82 -27.77
CA ALA A 206 -3.41 -11.52 -27.97
C ALA A 206 -4.17 -11.33 -26.64
N ILE A 207 -3.79 -12.08 -25.60
CA ILE A 207 -4.34 -11.91 -24.23
C ILE A 207 -3.95 -10.54 -23.65
N CYS A 208 -2.70 -10.09 -23.84
CA CYS A 208 -2.29 -8.75 -23.42
C CYS A 208 -3.10 -7.67 -24.12
N TYR A 209 -3.31 -7.78 -25.44
CA TYR A 209 -4.15 -6.83 -26.17
C TYR A 209 -5.61 -6.83 -25.67
N ILE A 210 -6.18 -7.98 -25.31
CA ILE A 210 -7.51 -8.01 -24.65
C ILE A 210 -7.47 -7.23 -23.33
N ASN A 211 -6.47 -7.47 -22.48
CA ASN A 211 -6.41 -6.83 -21.18
C ASN A 211 -6.19 -5.31 -21.29
N ILE A 212 -5.32 -4.87 -22.20
CA ILE A 212 -5.12 -3.43 -22.50
C ILE A 212 -6.43 -2.82 -23.03
N GLY A 213 -7.13 -3.54 -23.91
CA GLY A 213 -8.44 -3.14 -24.39
C GLY A 213 -9.47 -2.99 -23.26
N ASN A 214 -9.47 -3.89 -22.27
CA ASN A 214 -10.34 -3.80 -21.10
C ASN A 214 -10.02 -2.56 -20.24
N VAL A 215 -8.73 -2.25 -20.04
CA VAL A 215 -8.32 -1.04 -19.31
C VAL A 215 -8.84 0.21 -20.00
N HIS A 216 -8.63 0.33 -21.31
CA HIS A 216 -9.14 1.46 -22.10
C HIS A 216 -10.67 1.53 -22.13
N TYR A 217 -11.35 0.38 -22.15
CA TYR A 217 -12.81 0.32 -22.07
C TYR A 217 -13.32 0.94 -20.76
N ASN A 218 -12.70 0.61 -19.61
CA ASN A 218 -13.05 1.21 -18.32
C ASN A 218 -12.69 2.70 -18.22
N GLN A 219 -11.65 3.16 -18.92
CA GLN A 219 -11.35 4.58 -19.07
C GLN A 219 -12.35 5.31 -19.99
N LYS A 220 -13.30 4.60 -20.62
CA LYS A 220 -14.20 5.10 -21.67
C LYS A 220 -13.47 5.57 -22.94
N SER A 221 -12.22 5.15 -23.11
CA SER A 221 -11.40 5.35 -24.30
C SER A 221 -11.75 4.30 -25.36
N TYR A 222 -12.97 4.37 -25.87
CA TYR A 222 -13.58 3.31 -26.69
C TYR A 222 -12.82 3.00 -27.98
N ASP A 223 -12.25 4.00 -28.65
CA ASP A 223 -11.51 3.80 -29.90
C ASP A 223 -10.25 2.95 -29.68
N TYR A 224 -9.47 3.29 -28.65
CA TYR A 224 -8.29 2.52 -28.25
C TYR A 224 -8.66 1.10 -27.80
N ALA A 225 -9.79 0.93 -27.10
CA ALA A 225 -10.25 -0.39 -26.69
C ALA A 225 -10.64 -1.27 -27.90
N ILE A 226 -11.38 -0.71 -28.86
CA ILE A 226 -11.75 -1.40 -30.11
C ILE A 226 -10.49 -1.78 -30.90
N GLU A 227 -9.53 -0.86 -31.05
CA GLU A 227 -8.27 -1.11 -31.76
C GLU A 227 -7.52 -2.31 -31.15
N ASN A 228 -7.38 -2.34 -29.84
CA ASN A 228 -6.71 -3.43 -29.12
C ASN A 228 -7.46 -4.76 -29.26
N TYR A 229 -8.80 -4.78 -29.17
CA TYR A 229 -9.57 -6.00 -29.40
C TYR A 229 -9.50 -6.50 -30.85
N LEU A 230 -9.44 -5.60 -31.83
CA LEU A 230 -9.25 -5.98 -33.24
C LEU A 230 -7.85 -6.56 -33.47
N LYS A 231 -6.80 -5.99 -32.87
CA LYS A 231 -5.45 -6.57 -32.87
C LYS A 231 -5.44 -7.98 -32.28
N ALA A 232 -6.05 -8.15 -31.09
CA ALA A 232 -6.18 -9.46 -30.46
C ALA A 232 -6.93 -10.46 -31.36
N SER A 233 -8.07 -10.06 -31.93
CA SER A 233 -8.87 -10.90 -32.83
C SER A 233 -8.09 -11.36 -34.05
N LYS A 234 -7.27 -10.49 -34.64
CA LYS A 234 -6.43 -10.83 -35.79
C LYS A 234 -5.40 -11.90 -35.42
N ILE A 235 -4.71 -11.72 -34.30
CA ILE A 235 -3.73 -12.69 -33.81
C ILE A 235 -4.41 -14.03 -33.49
N PHE A 236 -5.59 -14.02 -32.88
CA PHE A 236 -6.36 -15.24 -32.62
C PHE A 236 -6.77 -15.96 -33.91
N ASP A 237 -7.11 -15.22 -34.97
CA ASP A 237 -7.38 -15.82 -36.29
C ASP A 237 -6.13 -16.42 -36.92
N ASP A 238 -4.96 -15.78 -36.78
CA ASP A 238 -3.69 -16.31 -37.25
C ASP A 238 -3.35 -17.66 -36.59
N ILE A 239 -3.63 -17.82 -35.29
CA ILE A 239 -3.41 -19.09 -34.56
C ILE A 239 -4.63 -20.02 -34.55
N LYS A 240 -5.69 -19.68 -35.28
CA LYS A 240 -6.95 -20.45 -35.37
C LYS A 240 -7.62 -20.71 -34.01
N ASP A 241 -7.44 -19.81 -33.04
CA ASP A 241 -8.11 -19.86 -31.74
C ASP A 241 -9.48 -19.18 -31.83
N LYS A 242 -10.48 -19.94 -32.29
CA LYS A 242 -11.88 -19.49 -32.39
C LYS A 242 -12.43 -18.91 -31.09
N ARG A 243 -12.02 -19.46 -29.94
CA ARG A 243 -12.51 -19.01 -28.63
C ARG A 243 -12.04 -17.56 -28.37
N GLY A 244 -10.77 -17.27 -28.62
CA GLY A 244 -10.21 -15.92 -28.50
C GLY A 244 -10.86 -14.88 -29.43
N ILE A 245 -11.17 -15.27 -30.68
CA ILE A 245 -11.92 -14.43 -31.64
C ILE A 245 -13.30 -14.08 -31.07
N SER A 246 -14.02 -15.09 -30.56
CA SER A 246 -15.37 -14.88 -30.02
C SER A 246 -15.41 -13.95 -28.81
N ILE A 247 -14.37 -13.98 -27.97
CA ILE A 247 -14.22 -13.08 -26.80
C ILE A 247 -13.98 -11.65 -27.29
N SER A 248 -13.08 -11.46 -28.26
CA SER A 248 -12.77 -10.16 -28.83
C SER A 248 -14.01 -9.49 -29.45
N TYR A 249 -14.79 -10.24 -30.24
CA TYR A 249 -16.06 -9.73 -30.79
C TYR A 249 -17.11 -9.42 -29.71
N ASN A 250 -17.19 -10.22 -28.65
CA ASN A 250 -18.11 -9.92 -27.55
C ASN A 250 -17.76 -8.59 -26.87
N ASN A 251 -16.47 -8.33 -26.62
CA ASN A 251 -16.03 -7.09 -25.98
C ASN A 251 -16.25 -5.87 -26.87
N ILE A 252 -16.02 -5.99 -28.19
CA ILE A 252 -16.35 -4.93 -29.16
C ILE A 252 -17.87 -4.68 -29.19
N GLY A 253 -18.68 -5.74 -29.16
CA GLY A 253 -20.15 -5.62 -29.07
C GLY A 253 -20.61 -4.86 -27.83
N ALA A 254 -19.97 -5.10 -26.68
CA ALA A 254 -20.26 -4.38 -25.43
C ALA A 254 -19.92 -2.88 -25.54
N ILE A 255 -18.80 -2.53 -26.16
CA ILE A 255 -18.44 -1.11 -26.42
C ILE A 255 -19.51 -0.41 -27.25
N TYR A 256 -19.91 -0.99 -28.38
CA TYR A 256 -20.93 -0.39 -29.23
C TYR A 256 -22.29 -0.30 -28.52
N SER A 257 -22.60 -1.26 -27.64
CA SER A 257 -23.80 -1.21 -26.80
C SER A 257 -23.77 -0.02 -25.85
N ASP A 258 -22.63 0.26 -25.20
CA ASP A 258 -22.46 1.41 -24.30
C ASP A 258 -22.49 2.76 -25.05
N GLN A 259 -21.95 2.79 -26.27
CA GLN A 259 -22.05 3.93 -27.18
C GLN A 259 -23.46 4.11 -27.77
N LYS A 260 -24.39 3.19 -27.48
CA LYS A 260 -25.76 3.13 -28.03
C LYS A 260 -25.81 2.93 -29.56
N ASP A 261 -24.71 2.51 -30.18
CA ASP A 261 -24.68 2.03 -31.57
C ASP A 261 -25.16 0.57 -31.60
N TYR A 262 -26.46 0.42 -31.37
CA TYR A 262 -27.09 -0.88 -31.19
C TYR A 262 -27.00 -1.78 -32.42
N GLU A 263 -26.93 -1.21 -33.63
CA GLU A 263 -26.80 -1.99 -34.87
C GLU A 263 -25.46 -2.68 -34.95
N LYS A 264 -24.35 -1.94 -34.72
CA LYS A 264 -23.02 -2.55 -34.66
C LYS A 264 -22.88 -3.51 -33.51
N ALA A 265 -23.44 -3.18 -32.34
CA ALA A 265 -23.40 -4.06 -31.17
C ALA A 265 -24.02 -5.44 -31.45
N ILE A 266 -25.20 -5.47 -32.07
CA ILE A 266 -25.87 -6.72 -32.48
C ILE A 266 -25.01 -7.51 -33.46
N ILE A 267 -24.42 -6.86 -34.48
CA ILE A 267 -23.57 -7.51 -35.47
C ILE A 267 -22.39 -8.22 -34.79
N TYR A 268 -21.70 -7.55 -33.87
CA TYR A 268 -20.55 -8.14 -33.18
C TYR A 268 -20.95 -9.24 -32.18
N PHE A 269 -22.08 -9.09 -31.46
CA PHE A 269 -22.60 -10.15 -30.61
C PHE A 269 -23.04 -11.39 -31.41
N GLN A 270 -23.65 -11.22 -32.59
CA GLN A 270 -24.00 -12.32 -33.49
C GLN A 270 -22.76 -13.03 -34.04
N LYS A 271 -21.70 -12.29 -34.39
CA LYS A 271 -20.41 -12.89 -34.78
C LYS A 271 -19.83 -13.75 -33.64
N SER A 272 -19.87 -13.26 -32.40
CA SER A 272 -19.44 -14.03 -31.22
C SER A 272 -20.32 -15.28 -31.00
N LEU A 273 -21.64 -15.11 -31.08
CA LEU A 273 -22.63 -16.18 -30.91
C LEU A 273 -22.39 -17.33 -31.89
N LYS A 274 -22.25 -17.03 -33.18
CA LYS A 274 -22.01 -18.06 -34.23
C LYS A 274 -20.78 -18.92 -33.91
N ILE A 275 -19.68 -18.29 -33.48
CA ILE A 275 -18.46 -19.02 -33.12
C ILE A 275 -18.67 -19.88 -31.88
N LYS A 276 -19.40 -19.38 -30.87
CA LYS A 276 -19.71 -20.13 -29.65
C LYS A 276 -20.64 -21.32 -29.91
N GLU A 277 -21.57 -21.20 -30.86
CA GLU A 277 -22.38 -22.32 -31.36
C GLU A 277 -21.51 -23.38 -32.04
N GLU A 278 -20.57 -22.97 -32.91
CA GLU A 278 -19.60 -23.90 -33.53
C GLU A 278 -18.72 -24.63 -32.49
N LEU A 279 -18.42 -23.99 -31.36
CA LEU A 279 -17.64 -24.55 -30.26
C LEU A 279 -18.48 -25.33 -29.23
N ASN A 280 -19.81 -25.35 -29.39
CA ASN A 280 -20.75 -25.87 -28.39
C ASN A 280 -20.55 -25.25 -26.99
N ASP A 281 -20.14 -23.98 -26.91
CA ASP A 281 -19.92 -23.26 -25.66
C ASP A 281 -21.26 -22.72 -25.12
N LYS A 282 -22.06 -23.61 -24.52
CA LYS A 282 -23.39 -23.28 -23.96
C LYS A 282 -23.37 -22.05 -23.06
N LYS A 283 -22.37 -21.91 -22.17
CA LYS A 283 -22.23 -20.73 -21.30
C LYS A 283 -22.01 -19.46 -22.10
N GLY A 284 -21.13 -19.52 -23.09
CA GLY A 284 -20.87 -18.40 -24.00
C GLY A 284 -22.10 -17.98 -24.81
N ILE A 285 -22.88 -18.95 -25.29
CA ILE A 285 -24.13 -18.74 -26.06
C ILE A 285 -25.15 -17.99 -25.21
N SER A 286 -25.39 -18.47 -23.98
CA SER A 286 -26.31 -17.83 -23.03
C SER A 286 -25.93 -16.37 -22.76
N ALA A 287 -24.65 -16.08 -22.54
CA ALA A 287 -24.16 -14.71 -22.34
C ALA A 287 -24.42 -13.80 -23.56
N CYS A 288 -24.23 -14.31 -24.79
CA CYS A 288 -24.57 -13.56 -26.00
C CYS A 288 -26.07 -13.25 -26.09
N TYR A 289 -26.94 -14.21 -25.73
CA TYR A 289 -28.38 -13.98 -25.71
C TYR A 289 -28.80 -12.93 -24.70
N ILE A 290 -28.21 -12.90 -23.50
CA ILE A 290 -28.46 -11.82 -22.54
C ILE A 290 -28.05 -10.47 -23.13
N ASN A 291 -26.84 -10.35 -23.69
CA ASN A 291 -26.35 -9.09 -24.26
C ASN A 291 -27.24 -8.58 -25.40
N ILE A 292 -27.66 -9.46 -26.30
CA ILE A 292 -28.60 -9.13 -27.38
C ILE A 292 -29.97 -8.74 -26.82
N GLY A 293 -30.46 -9.45 -25.80
CA GLY A 293 -31.71 -9.14 -25.11
C GLY A 293 -31.71 -7.75 -24.47
N VAL A 294 -30.58 -7.35 -23.86
CA VAL A 294 -30.39 -6.00 -23.29
C VAL A 294 -30.51 -4.95 -24.38
N ILE A 295 -29.86 -5.15 -25.53
CA ILE A 295 -29.98 -4.19 -26.65
C ILE A 295 -31.43 -4.06 -27.12
N PHE A 296 -32.15 -5.17 -27.30
CA PHE A 296 -33.55 -5.10 -27.71
C PHE A 296 -34.44 -4.42 -26.67
N LYS A 297 -34.14 -4.59 -25.38
CA LYS A 297 -34.80 -3.88 -24.27
C LYS A 297 -34.58 -2.36 -24.38
N GLU A 298 -33.34 -1.93 -24.59
CA GLU A 298 -33.00 -0.51 -24.74
C GLU A 298 -33.65 0.10 -26.00
N LYS A 299 -33.75 -0.66 -27.10
CA LYS A 299 -34.50 -0.27 -28.31
C LYS A 299 -36.03 -0.29 -28.13
N ARG A 300 -36.54 -0.63 -26.95
CA ARG A 300 -37.97 -0.82 -26.64
C ARG A 300 -38.66 -1.91 -27.47
N ASN A 301 -37.90 -2.82 -28.10
CA ASN A 301 -38.45 -4.02 -28.73
C ASN A 301 -38.50 -5.15 -27.70
N PHE A 302 -39.51 -5.06 -26.83
CA PHE A 302 -39.58 -5.91 -25.65
C PHE A 302 -39.87 -7.38 -25.96
N ASN A 303 -40.61 -7.68 -27.04
CA ASN A 303 -40.91 -9.05 -27.44
C ASN A 303 -39.63 -9.81 -27.79
N SER A 304 -38.75 -9.21 -28.59
CA SER A 304 -37.44 -9.79 -28.90
C SER A 304 -36.56 -9.91 -27.66
N ALA A 305 -36.56 -8.90 -26.78
CA ALA A 305 -35.79 -8.96 -25.53
C ALA A 305 -36.20 -10.16 -24.65
N LEU A 306 -37.50 -10.35 -24.43
CA LEU A 306 -38.05 -11.48 -23.68
C LEU A 306 -37.70 -12.83 -24.32
N GLU A 307 -37.75 -12.93 -25.65
CA GLU A 307 -37.38 -14.16 -26.37
C GLU A 307 -35.92 -14.53 -26.10
N TYR A 308 -34.99 -13.59 -26.25
CA TYR A 308 -33.56 -13.83 -26.02
C TYR A 308 -33.26 -14.17 -24.56
N TYR A 309 -33.86 -13.49 -23.60
CA TYR A 309 -33.70 -13.83 -22.18
C TYR A 309 -34.23 -15.23 -21.84
N LYS A 310 -35.35 -15.66 -22.44
CA LYS A 310 -35.88 -17.03 -22.30
C LYS A 310 -34.94 -18.07 -22.89
N LYS A 311 -34.33 -17.81 -24.06
CA LYS A 311 -33.32 -18.69 -24.65
C LYS A 311 -32.09 -18.86 -23.75
N SER A 312 -31.63 -17.77 -23.12
CA SER A 312 -30.56 -17.83 -22.11
C SER A 312 -30.98 -18.67 -20.89
N LEU A 313 -32.18 -18.43 -20.34
CA LEU A 313 -32.68 -19.15 -19.17
C LEU A 313 -32.69 -20.68 -19.39
N ILE A 314 -33.20 -21.15 -20.52
CA ILE A 314 -33.25 -22.59 -20.85
C ILE A 314 -31.84 -23.20 -20.82
N ILE A 315 -30.86 -22.51 -21.39
CA ILE A 315 -29.47 -23.00 -21.40
C ILE A 315 -28.88 -23.03 -19.99
N GLU A 316 -29.13 -22.02 -19.16
CA GLU A 316 -28.61 -21.99 -17.79
C GLU A 316 -29.26 -23.05 -16.89
N GLU A 317 -30.55 -23.34 -17.12
CA GLU A 317 -31.28 -24.45 -16.46
C GLU A 317 -30.70 -25.81 -16.86
N GLU A 318 -30.45 -26.05 -18.15
CA GLU A 318 -29.78 -27.26 -18.64
C GLU A 318 -28.38 -27.45 -18.04
N LEU A 319 -27.66 -26.35 -17.78
CA LEU A 319 -26.34 -26.37 -17.17
C LEU A 319 -26.37 -26.49 -15.63
N GLY A 320 -27.53 -26.36 -15.00
CA GLY A 320 -27.65 -26.26 -13.54
C GLY A 320 -26.92 -25.05 -12.95
N ASN A 321 -26.66 -24.01 -13.76
CA ASN A 321 -25.89 -22.85 -13.33
C ASN A 321 -26.78 -21.84 -12.60
N LYS A 322 -26.89 -22.01 -11.27
CA LYS A 322 -27.73 -21.16 -10.41
C LYS A 322 -27.49 -19.65 -10.62
N THR A 323 -26.25 -19.21 -10.76
CA THR A 323 -25.94 -17.77 -11.00
C THR A 323 -26.44 -17.25 -12.34
N GLY A 324 -26.37 -18.08 -13.39
CA GLY A 324 -26.90 -17.77 -14.71
C GLY A 324 -28.42 -17.70 -14.71
N ILE A 325 -29.08 -18.66 -14.05
CA ILE A 325 -30.54 -18.70 -13.87
C ILE A 325 -31.04 -17.42 -13.17
N ILE A 326 -30.42 -17.03 -12.05
CA ILE A 326 -30.74 -15.79 -11.32
C ILE A 326 -30.61 -14.56 -12.23
N SER A 327 -29.52 -14.48 -13.01
CA SER A 327 -29.28 -13.35 -13.91
C SER A 327 -30.32 -13.26 -15.03
N ALA A 328 -30.72 -14.41 -15.59
CA ALA A 328 -31.77 -14.48 -16.61
C ALA A 328 -33.15 -14.12 -16.03
N TRP A 329 -33.49 -14.59 -14.83
CA TRP A 329 -34.73 -14.20 -14.14
C TRP A 329 -34.76 -12.71 -13.79
N ASN A 330 -33.66 -12.13 -13.32
CA ASN A 330 -33.56 -10.67 -13.09
C ASN A 330 -33.76 -9.89 -14.40
N SER A 331 -33.16 -10.34 -15.50
CA SER A 331 -33.31 -9.69 -16.81
C SER A 331 -34.74 -9.79 -17.35
N LEU A 332 -35.40 -10.95 -17.21
CA LEU A 332 -36.82 -11.12 -17.55
C LEU A 332 -37.71 -10.25 -16.68
N SER A 333 -37.45 -10.20 -15.38
CA SER A 333 -38.23 -9.42 -14.44
C SER A 333 -38.16 -7.92 -14.73
N ASP A 334 -36.96 -7.40 -14.98
CA ASP A 334 -36.74 -5.99 -15.35
C ASP A 334 -37.41 -5.67 -16.69
N ALA A 335 -37.33 -6.56 -17.68
CA ALA A 335 -38.01 -6.39 -18.95
C ALA A 335 -39.54 -6.31 -18.78
N TYR A 336 -40.15 -7.23 -18.04
CA TYR A 336 -41.59 -7.19 -17.76
C TYR A 336 -42.01 -5.94 -16.98
N PHE A 337 -41.18 -5.47 -16.03
CA PHE A 337 -41.42 -4.22 -15.31
C PHE A 337 -41.45 -3.02 -16.25
N ILE A 338 -40.47 -2.90 -17.14
CA ILE A 338 -40.35 -1.79 -18.09
C ILE A 338 -41.50 -1.83 -19.11
N ILE A 339 -41.89 -3.02 -19.59
CA ILE A 339 -43.07 -3.18 -20.46
C ILE A 339 -44.29 -2.61 -19.77
N ALA A 340 -44.56 -3.03 -18.53
CA ALA A 340 -45.69 -2.54 -17.74
C ALA A 340 -45.67 -1.01 -17.59
N ASP A 341 -44.50 -0.42 -17.31
CA ASP A 341 -44.38 1.02 -17.12
C ASP A 341 -44.57 1.80 -18.43
N SER A 342 -44.26 1.20 -19.58
CA SER A 342 -44.44 1.80 -20.91
C SER A 342 -45.89 1.80 -21.44
N ILE A 343 -46.78 1.00 -20.85
CA ILE A 343 -48.20 0.91 -21.24
C ILE A 343 -49.02 2.03 -20.59
N ASN A 344 -49.68 2.86 -21.41
CA ASN A 344 -50.42 4.04 -20.94
C ASN A 344 -51.93 3.81 -20.68
N TYR A 345 -52.62 3.00 -21.50
CA TYR A 345 -54.09 3.00 -21.53
C TYR A 345 -54.75 1.73 -20.95
N ASN A 346 -54.03 0.61 -20.84
CA ASN A 346 -54.60 -0.68 -20.40
C ASN A 346 -54.15 -1.07 -18.98
N LYS A 347 -54.99 -0.78 -17.99
CA LYS A 347 -54.68 -0.99 -16.56
C LYS A 347 -54.56 -2.48 -16.19
N LEU A 348 -55.36 -3.36 -16.82
CA LEU A 348 -55.34 -4.81 -16.55
C LEU A 348 -54.08 -5.47 -17.12
N GLU A 349 -53.71 -5.11 -18.36
CA GLU A 349 -52.51 -5.62 -19.01
C GLU A 349 -51.24 -5.16 -18.29
N LYS A 350 -51.18 -3.88 -17.88
CA LYS A 350 -50.11 -3.34 -17.04
C LYS A 350 -49.95 -4.12 -15.73
N TYR A 351 -51.08 -4.43 -15.07
CA TYR A 351 -51.08 -5.22 -13.85
C TYR A 351 -50.55 -6.65 -14.06
N ASN A 352 -50.93 -7.31 -15.17
CA ASN A 352 -50.45 -8.65 -15.50
C ASN A 352 -48.93 -8.68 -15.75
N TYR A 353 -48.39 -7.66 -16.42
CA TYR A 353 -46.94 -7.56 -16.62
C TYR A 353 -46.18 -7.29 -15.33
N TYR A 354 -46.69 -6.43 -14.43
CA TYR A 354 -46.09 -6.30 -13.10
C TYR A 354 -46.13 -7.61 -12.30
N LYS A 355 -47.20 -8.41 -12.42
CA LYS A 355 -47.27 -9.73 -11.79
C LYS A 355 -46.20 -10.70 -12.33
N GLU A 356 -46.00 -10.75 -13.64
CA GLU A 356 -44.93 -11.59 -14.21
C GLU A 356 -43.54 -11.09 -13.78
N SER A 357 -43.33 -9.77 -13.74
CA SER A 357 -42.09 -9.20 -13.20
C SER A 357 -41.82 -9.66 -11.76
N ILE A 358 -42.81 -9.53 -10.87
CA ILE A 358 -42.72 -9.98 -9.46
C ILE A 358 -42.38 -11.46 -9.39
N LYS A 359 -43.09 -12.32 -10.13
CA LYS A 359 -42.86 -13.77 -10.15
C LYS A 359 -41.40 -14.14 -10.48
N TYR A 360 -40.81 -13.52 -11.51
CA TYR A 360 -39.41 -13.78 -11.85
C TYR A 360 -38.44 -13.23 -10.81
N ALA A 361 -38.70 -12.04 -10.25
CA ALA A 361 -37.84 -11.47 -9.21
C ALA A 361 -37.92 -12.24 -7.87
N GLU A 362 -39.07 -12.80 -7.49
CA GLU A 362 -39.20 -13.63 -6.29
C GLU A 362 -38.42 -14.94 -6.41
N ASN A 363 -38.50 -15.59 -7.57
CA ASN A 363 -37.70 -16.80 -7.85
C ASN A 363 -36.19 -16.49 -7.81
N SER A 364 -35.81 -15.36 -8.41
CA SER A 364 -34.44 -14.85 -8.39
C SER A 364 -33.95 -14.56 -6.98
N PHE A 365 -34.74 -13.84 -6.17
CA PHE A 365 -34.43 -13.53 -4.78
C PHE A 365 -34.25 -14.79 -3.94
N ARG A 366 -35.16 -15.77 -4.05
CA ARG A 366 -35.08 -17.04 -3.30
C ARG A 366 -33.81 -17.80 -3.63
N LEU A 367 -33.48 -17.94 -4.92
CA LEU A 367 -32.30 -18.66 -5.35
C LEU A 367 -31.00 -17.90 -5.02
N ALA A 368 -31.00 -16.57 -5.09
CA ALA A 368 -29.88 -15.74 -4.66
C ALA A 368 -29.61 -15.87 -3.15
N ASN A 369 -30.67 -16.00 -2.35
CA ASN A 369 -30.56 -16.25 -0.91
C ASN A 369 -30.04 -17.67 -0.62
N GLU A 370 -30.44 -18.68 -1.40
CA GLU A 370 -29.92 -20.05 -1.28
C GLU A 370 -28.41 -20.14 -1.55
N ILE A 371 -27.90 -19.38 -2.52
CA ILE A 371 -26.47 -19.36 -2.86
C ILE A 371 -25.68 -18.28 -2.09
N ASN A 372 -26.31 -17.59 -1.14
CA ASN A 372 -25.72 -16.49 -0.36
C ASN A 372 -25.03 -15.41 -1.22
N SER A 373 -25.62 -15.04 -2.37
CA SER A 373 -25.07 -14.01 -3.25
C SER A 373 -25.74 -12.66 -3.01
N LEU A 374 -25.10 -11.81 -2.20
CA LEU A 374 -25.62 -10.47 -1.86
C LEU A 374 -25.81 -9.58 -3.10
N SER A 375 -24.85 -9.59 -4.03
CA SER A 375 -24.90 -8.75 -5.24
C SER A 375 -26.06 -9.12 -6.17
N LEU A 376 -26.36 -10.41 -6.31
CA LEU A 376 -27.50 -10.86 -7.11
C LEU A 376 -28.82 -10.64 -6.36
N LYS A 377 -28.83 -10.83 -5.04
CA LYS A 377 -29.97 -10.55 -4.16
C LYS A 377 -30.40 -9.10 -4.25
N LEU A 378 -29.45 -8.16 -4.22
CA LEU A 378 -29.72 -6.71 -4.31
C LEU A 378 -30.53 -6.35 -5.57
N LYS A 379 -30.14 -6.90 -6.73
CA LYS A 379 -30.87 -6.67 -8.00
C LYS A 379 -32.30 -7.20 -7.97
N SER A 380 -32.50 -8.38 -7.39
CA SER A 380 -33.84 -8.98 -7.27
C SER A 380 -34.74 -8.14 -6.35
N VAL A 381 -34.20 -7.67 -5.23
CA VAL A 381 -34.93 -6.87 -4.23
C VAL A 381 -35.33 -5.50 -4.78
N ASP A 382 -34.43 -4.82 -5.50
CA ASP A 382 -34.73 -3.53 -6.15
C ASP A 382 -35.96 -3.66 -7.08
N ILE A 383 -35.97 -4.69 -7.93
CA ILE A 383 -37.09 -4.90 -8.86
C ILE A 383 -38.38 -5.24 -8.10
N LEU A 384 -38.32 -6.06 -7.05
CA LEU A 384 -39.48 -6.40 -6.21
C LEU A 384 -40.08 -5.16 -5.56
N TYR A 385 -39.26 -4.33 -4.91
CA TYR A 385 -39.71 -3.06 -4.33
C TYR A 385 -40.42 -2.19 -5.38
N ARG A 386 -39.78 -1.94 -6.53
CA ARG A 386 -40.34 -1.10 -7.59
C ARG A 386 -41.66 -1.65 -8.12
N ALA A 387 -41.74 -2.96 -8.37
CA ALA A 387 -42.93 -3.62 -8.89
C ALA A 387 -44.08 -3.62 -7.88
N TYR A 388 -43.82 -3.96 -6.62
CA TYR A 388 -44.82 -3.96 -5.54
C TYR A 388 -45.38 -2.55 -5.28
N LYS A 389 -44.54 -1.52 -5.34
CA LYS A 389 -44.96 -0.11 -5.27
C LYS A 389 -45.94 0.25 -6.39
N LYS A 390 -45.66 -0.18 -7.63
CA LYS A 390 -46.49 0.14 -8.82
C LYS A 390 -47.86 -0.56 -8.80
N ILE A 391 -47.96 -1.75 -8.21
CA ILE A 391 -49.25 -2.46 -8.05
C ILE A 391 -50.03 -2.03 -6.79
N GLY A 392 -49.52 -1.08 -6.01
CA GLY A 392 -50.18 -0.55 -4.81
C GLY A 392 -50.10 -1.45 -3.57
N GLN A 393 -49.21 -2.45 -3.56
CA GLN A 393 -48.97 -3.29 -2.38
C GLN A 393 -47.90 -2.65 -1.49
N THR A 394 -48.30 -1.62 -0.75
CA THR A 394 -47.42 -0.77 0.06
C THR A 394 -46.67 -1.53 1.14
N VAL A 395 -47.30 -2.51 1.81
CA VAL A 395 -46.67 -3.32 2.86
C VAL A 395 -45.49 -4.14 2.32
N LYS A 396 -45.69 -4.86 1.20
CA LYS A 396 -44.61 -5.61 0.56
C LYS A 396 -43.53 -4.70 -0.02
N ALA A 397 -43.91 -3.55 -0.58
CA ALA A 397 -42.95 -2.59 -1.09
C ALA A 397 -42.04 -2.07 0.04
N LEU A 398 -42.60 -1.81 1.23
CA LEU A 398 -41.85 -1.42 2.42
C LEU A 398 -40.92 -2.56 2.89
N GLU A 399 -41.42 -3.78 2.99
CA GLU A 399 -40.63 -4.97 3.37
C GLU A 399 -39.40 -5.14 2.46
N TYR A 400 -39.58 -5.07 1.14
CA TYR A 400 -38.45 -5.16 0.21
C TYR A 400 -37.56 -3.92 0.22
N THR A 401 -38.06 -2.75 0.62
CA THR A 401 -37.22 -1.55 0.83
C THR A 401 -36.30 -1.75 2.03
N GLU A 402 -36.81 -2.29 3.14
CA GLU A 402 -36.01 -2.62 4.32
C GLU A 402 -34.96 -3.69 4.00
N ILE A 403 -35.34 -4.74 3.26
CA ILE A 403 -34.38 -5.76 2.79
C ILE A 403 -33.36 -5.16 1.83
N PHE A 404 -33.76 -4.22 0.97
CA PHE A 404 -32.84 -3.53 0.04
C PHE A 404 -31.80 -2.76 0.82
N ILE A 405 -32.23 -1.92 1.77
CA ILE A 405 -31.36 -1.13 2.65
C ILE A 405 -30.44 -2.07 3.42
N ALA A 406 -30.98 -3.09 4.10
CA ALA A 406 -30.18 -4.04 4.87
C ALA A 406 -29.19 -4.84 4.00
N THR A 407 -29.56 -5.23 2.78
CA THR A 407 -28.68 -5.95 1.84
C THR A 407 -27.59 -5.02 1.29
N ASN A 408 -27.95 -3.77 0.98
CA ASN A 408 -27.04 -2.75 0.51
C ASN A 408 -26.04 -2.39 1.62
N ASP A 409 -26.52 -2.13 2.83
CA ASP A 409 -25.71 -1.88 4.02
C ASP A 409 -24.82 -3.08 4.32
N SER A 410 -25.30 -4.32 4.17
CA SER A 410 -24.46 -5.52 4.31
C SER A 410 -23.40 -5.62 3.22
N MET A 411 -23.68 -5.21 1.97
CA MET A 411 -22.66 -5.15 0.91
C MET A 411 -21.63 -4.07 1.16
N PHE A 412 -22.07 -2.87 1.55
CA PHE A 412 -21.20 -1.76 1.93
C PHE A 412 -20.39 -2.11 3.20
N THR A 413 -20.98 -2.82 4.15
CA THR A 413 -20.31 -3.30 5.35
C THR A 413 -19.35 -4.44 5.02
N GLU A 414 -19.66 -5.36 4.12
CA GLU A 414 -18.74 -6.41 3.66
C GLU A 414 -17.56 -5.80 2.89
N GLU A 415 -17.79 -4.80 2.04
CA GLU A 415 -16.73 -4.04 1.36
C GLU A 415 -15.87 -3.26 2.35
N LYS A 416 -16.48 -2.57 3.32
CA LYS A 416 -15.75 -1.91 4.43
C LYS A 416 -15.00 -2.92 5.29
N THR A 417 -15.60 -4.06 5.62
CA THR A 417 -14.99 -5.12 6.45
C THR A 417 -13.86 -5.80 5.70
N LYS A 418 -13.97 -6.00 4.39
CA LYS A 418 -12.88 -6.46 3.52
C LYS A 418 -11.76 -5.43 3.47
N ALA A 419 -12.09 -4.15 3.30
CA ALA A 419 -11.11 -3.06 3.35
C ALA A 419 -10.42 -2.95 4.73
N ILE A 420 -11.16 -3.19 5.82
CA ILE A 420 -10.63 -3.22 7.20
C ILE A 420 -9.74 -4.46 7.39
N ALA A 421 -10.17 -5.65 6.95
CA ALA A 421 -9.38 -6.87 7.02
C ALA A 421 -8.14 -6.82 6.11
N GLU A 422 -8.24 -6.14 4.97
CA GLU A 422 -7.13 -5.77 4.08
C GLU A 422 -6.12 -4.91 4.80
N MET A 423 -6.57 -3.86 5.49
CA MET A 423 -5.69 -2.94 6.17
C MET A 423 -5.09 -3.54 7.44
N GLU A 424 -5.84 -4.37 8.19
CA GLU A 424 -5.34 -5.11 9.34
C GLU A 424 -4.29 -6.16 8.93
N SER A 425 -4.57 -6.92 7.87
CA SER A 425 -3.61 -7.88 7.34
C SER A 425 -2.36 -7.20 6.76
N LYS A 426 -2.51 -6.01 6.14
CA LYS A 426 -1.39 -5.16 5.70
C LYS A 426 -0.54 -4.72 6.89
N TYR A 427 -1.16 -4.22 7.96
CA TYR A 427 -0.48 -3.79 9.17
C TYR A 427 0.26 -4.94 9.88
N GLN A 428 -0.40 -6.08 10.11
CA GLN A 428 0.22 -7.23 10.75
C GLN A 428 1.40 -7.77 9.94
N ASN A 429 1.30 -7.73 8.61
CA ASN A 429 2.39 -8.17 7.74
C ASN A 429 3.52 -7.14 7.66
N GLU A 430 3.23 -5.84 7.66
CA GLU A 430 4.27 -4.78 7.74
C GLU A 430 5.03 -4.86 9.07
N LYS A 431 4.33 -5.11 10.18
CA LYS A 431 4.94 -5.34 11.50
C LYS A 431 5.85 -6.57 11.48
N LYS A 432 5.37 -7.70 10.97
CA LYS A 432 6.18 -8.92 10.80
C LYS A 432 7.36 -8.71 9.85
N GLN A 433 7.19 -7.90 8.81
CA GLN A 433 8.24 -7.64 7.83
C GLN A 433 9.34 -6.74 8.41
N LYS A 434 8.98 -5.70 9.18
CA LYS A 434 9.95 -4.92 9.98
C LYS A 434 10.70 -5.78 11.00
N GLU A 435 10.02 -6.72 11.63
CA GLU A 435 10.63 -7.66 12.57
C GLU A 435 11.65 -8.59 11.88
N ILE A 436 11.30 -9.12 10.71
CA ILE A 436 12.21 -9.93 9.88
C ILE A 436 13.41 -9.10 9.39
N GLU A 437 13.19 -7.85 8.98
CA GLU A 437 14.24 -6.95 8.52
C GLU A 437 15.23 -6.59 9.64
N LEU A 438 14.72 -6.40 10.86
CA LEU A 438 15.54 -6.23 12.07
C LEU A 438 16.40 -7.47 12.35
N LEU A 439 15.79 -8.66 12.26
CA LEU A 439 16.47 -9.94 12.46
C LEU A 439 17.54 -10.20 11.38
N GLU A 440 17.31 -9.82 10.14
CA GLU A 440 18.30 -9.92 9.06
C GLU A 440 19.47 -8.97 9.28
N LYS A 441 19.19 -7.72 9.73
CA LYS A 441 20.22 -6.74 10.06
C LYS A 441 21.11 -7.20 11.22
N ASP A 442 20.52 -7.77 12.28
CA ASP A 442 21.27 -8.36 13.39
C ASP A 442 22.15 -9.53 12.95
N LYS A 443 21.66 -10.34 12.00
CA LYS A 443 22.40 -11.47 11.45
C LYS A 443 23.60 -11.00 10.62
N VAL A 444 23.43 -9.95 9.83
CA VAL A 444 24.54 -9.33 9.07
C VAL A 444 25.60 -8.77 10.03
N LEU A 445 25.20 -8.05 11.08
CA LEU A 445 26.10 -7.54 12.10
C LEU A 445 26.88 -8.67 12.79
N GLN A 446 26.21 -9.77 13.15
CA GLN A 446 26.89 -10.94 13.71
C GLN A 446 27.90 -11.57 12.73
N THR A 447 27.57 -11.66 11.44
CA THR A 447 28.50 -12.22 10.45
C THR A 447 29.74 -11.34 10.24
N GLU A 448 29.59 -10.01 10.28
CA GLU A 448 30.73 -9.08 10.26
C GLU A 448 31.60 -9.23 11.52
N GLU A 449 30.98 -9.39 12.68
CA GLU A 449 31.68 -9.54 13.95
C GLU A 449 32.49 -10.85 13.98
N ILE A 450 31.90 -11.95 13.49
CA ILE A 450 32.59 -13.25 13.32
C ILE A 450 33.75 -13.13 12.31
N ALA A 451 33.55 -12.42 11.20
CA ALA A 451 34.61 -12.20 10.21
C ALA A 451 35.79 -11.42 10.82
N LYS A 452 35.51 -10.37 11.60
CA LYS A 452 36.51 -9.57 12.31
C LYS A 452 37.28 -10.40 13.35
N GLN A 453 36.59 -11.24 14.13
CA GLN A 453 37.23 -12.16 15.07
C GLN A 453 38.11 -13.21 14.36
N THR A 454 37.65 -13.73 13.23
CA THR A 454 38.40 -14.70 12.41
C THR A 454 39.68 -14.09 11.86
N LEU A 455 39.62 -12.83 11.40
CA LEU A 455 40.77 -12.09 10.89
C LEU A 455 41.80 -11.86 12.01
N LEU A 456 41.36 -11.35 13.17
CA LEU A 456 42.22 -11.17 14.35
C LEU A 456 42.89 -12.47 14.82
N ARG A 457 42.13 -13.58 14.86
CA ARG A 457 42.66 -14.90 15.21
C ARG A 457 43.75 -15.35 14.24
N ASN A 458 43.51 -15.19 12.93
CA ASN A 458 44.47 -15.58 11.90
C ASN A 458 45.73 -14.70 11.95
N SER A 459 45.59 -13.39 12.19
CA SER A 459 46.72 -12.48 12.40
C SER A 459 47.59 -12.91 13.58
N PHE A 460 46.97 -13.34 14.69
CA PHE A 460 47.69 -13.86 15.86
C PHE A 460 48.47 -15.15 15.54
N ILE A 461 47.88 -16.08 14.80
CA ILE A 461 48.54 -17.34 14.39
C ILE A 461 49.75 -17.05 13.51
N ILE A 462 49.61 -16.15 12.54
CA ILE A 462 50.70 -15.73 11.64
C ILE A 462 51.82 -15.05 12.44
N GLY A 463 51.48 -14.15 13.37
CA GLY A 463 52.45 -13.50 14.25
C GLY A 463 53.21 -14.49 15.12
N PHE A 464 52.54 -15.52 15.64
CA PHE A 464 53.19 -16.56 16.45
C PHE A 464 54.15 -17.42 15.62
N LEU A 465 53.77 -17.77 14.39
CA LEU A 465 54.65 -18.48 13.44
C LEU A 465 55.88 -17.65 13.06
N LEU A 466 55.72 -16.33 12.89
CA LEU A 466 56.83 -15.41 12.64
C LEU A 466 57.81 -15.37 13.81
N ILE A 467 57.33 -15.26 15.05
CA ILE A 467 58.18 -15.28 16.25
C ILE A 467 58.91 -16.62 16.37
N PHE A 468 58.23 -17.74 16.11
CA PHE A 468 58.82 -19.06 16.19
C PHE A 468 59.89 -19.29 15.11
N SER A 469 59.64 -18.82 13.88
CA SER A 469 60.63 -18.87 12.80
C SER A 469 61.84 -17.98 13.10
N LEU A 470 61.64 -16.78 13.66
CA LEU A 470 62.71 -15.89 14.10
C LEU A 470 63.54 -16.53 15.21
N ALA A 471 62.90 -17.12 16.22
CA ALA A 471 63.57 -17.84 17.29
C ALA A 471 64.37 -19.03 16.75
N PHE A 472 63.83 -19.77 15.79
CA PHE A 472 64.51 -20.88 15.14
C PHE A 472 65.73 -20.41 14.33
N ILE A 473 65.61 -19.31 13.59
CA ILE A 473 66.72 -18.69 12.86
C ILE A 473 67.79 -18.19 13.83
N ILE A 474 67.41 -17.55 14.94
CA ILE A 474 68.34 -17.12 15.99
C ILE A 474 69.05 -18.33 16.59
N LEU A 475 68.36 -19.45 16.80
CA LEU A 475 68.93 -20.66 17.38
C LEU A 475 69.90 -21.35 16.41
N ILE A 476 69.59 -21.36 15.10
CA ILE A 476 70.50 -21.80 14.05
C ILE A 476 71.72 -20.87 13.98
N SER A 477 71.49 -19.56 13.94
CA SER A 477 72.54 -18.53 13.90
C SER A 477 73.44 -18.62 15.13
N TYR A 478 72.88 -18.87 16.31
CA TYR A 478 73.63 -19.09 17.55
C TYR A 478 74.46 -20.38 17.49
N ARG A 479 73.91 -21.48 16.97
CA ARG A 479 74.65 -22.73 16.75
C ARG A 479 75.78 -22.55 15.73
N GLN A 480 75.52 -21.83 14.64
CA GLN A 480 76.53 -21.49 13.63
C GLN A 480 77.60 -20.57 14.21
N LYS A 481 77.22 -19.53 14.96
CA LYS A 481 78.15 -18.61 15.65
C LYS A 481 79.02 -19.34 16.67
N ARG A 482 78.48 -20.34 17.37
CA ARG A 482 79.26 -21.17 18.30
C ARG A 482 80.28 -22.07 17.57
N LYS A 483 79.91 -22.62 16.40
CA LYS A 483 80.83 -23.36 15.53
C LYS A 483 81.88 -22.43 14.91
N ALA A 484 81.45 -21.27 14.41
CA ALA A 484 82.30 -20.24 13.84
C ALA A 484 83.29 -19.74 14.89
N ASN A 485 82.87 -19.42 16.11
CA ASN A 485 83.78 -18.97 17.19
C ASN A 485 84.82 -20.03 17.56
N LYS A 486 84.49 -21.32 17.55
CA LYS A 486 85.51 -22.39 17.72
C LYS A 486 86.51 -22.42 16.56
N LEU A 487 86.02 -22.27 15.33
CA LEU A 487 86.85 -22.21 14.13
C LEU A 487 87.69 -20.92 14.06
N LEU A 488 87.14 -19.81 14.56
CA LEU A 488 87.74 -18.47 14.59
C LEU A 488 88.83 -18.40 15.66
N LEU A 489 88.70 -19.14 16.75
CA LEU A 489 89.77 -19.30 17.75
C LEU A 489 90.96 -20.10 17.19
N LEU A 490 90.70 -21.10 16.33
CA LEU A 490 91.71 -21.84 15.57
C LEU A 490 92.34 -21.00 14.44
N LYS A 491 91.53 -20.20 13.74
CA LYS A 491 91.96 -19.30 12.65
C LYS A 491 92.68 -18.04 13.17
N ASN A 492 92.33 -17.51 14.33
CA ASN A 492 93.01 -16.34 14.92
C ASN A 492 94.49 -16.67 15.22
N PHE A 493 94.79 -17.93 15.56
CA PHE A 493 96.15 -18.43 15.70
C PHE A 493 96.92 -18.49 14.36
N GLU A 494 96.22 -18.69 13.23
CA GLU A 494 96.80 -18.62 11.87
C GLU A 494 96.85 -17.19 11.29
N ILE A 495 95.91 -16.33 11.69
CA ILE A 495 95.76 -14.96 11.17
C ILE A 495 96.75 -13.99 11.83
N GLU A 496 97.16 -14.22 13.08
CA GLU A 496 98.27 -13.49 13.73
C GLU A 496 99.60 -13.64 12.97
N GLN A 497 99.75 -14.70 12.19
CA GLN A 497 100.95 -14.96 11.38
C GLN A 497 100.90 -14.38 9.97
N LYS A 498 99.76 -13.83 9.50
CA LYS A 498 99.59 -13.49 8.08
C LYS A 498 98.89 -12.17 7.76
N LYS A 499 98.72 -11.24 8.70
CA LYS A 499 97.92 -10.03 8.44
C LYS A 499 98.62 -8.73 8.83
N GLU A 500 99.60 -8.32 8.02
CA GLU A 500 100.09 -6.94 8.02
C GLU A 500 99.83 -6.16 6.71
N GLU A 501 99.23 -6.74 5.65
CA GLU A 501 99.27 -6.03 4.35
C GLU A 501 97.97 -5.54 3.72
N ILE A 502 96.77 -6.08 3.97
CA ILE A 502 95.60 -5.62 3.20
C ILE A 502 94.35 -5.50 4.08
N GLN A 503 94.33 -4.41 4.83
CA GLN A 503 93.13 -3.80 5.40
C GLN A 503 93.03 -2.40 4.80
N SER A 504 91.87 -2.10 4.20
CA SER A 504 91.33 -0.77 3.90
C SER A 504 91.10 -0.48 2.42
N GLN A 505 90.09 -1.14 1.81
CA GLN A 505 89.25 -0.44 0.81
C GLN A 505 87.92 -1.13 0.43
N ALA A 506 87.66 -2.40 0.77
CA ALA A 506 86.58 -3.15 0.11
C ALA A 506 85.23 -3.30 0.86
N ASN A 507 84.92 -2.52 1.90
CA ASN A 507 83.74 -2.80 2.77
C ASN A 507 82.65 -1.72 2.83
N LEU A 508 82.47 -0.88 1.80
CA LEU A 508 81.36 0.11 1.77
C LEU A 508 80.33 -0.09 0.65
N LEU A 509 80.30 -1.23 -0.06
CA LEU A 509 79.36 -1.43 -1.18
C LEU A 509 78.32 -2.54 -0.98
N GLN A 510 78.36 -3.31 0.11
CA GLN A 510 77.58 -4.55 0.23
C GLN A 510 76.37 -4.45 1.18
N ALA A 511 76.25 -3.39 1.98
CA ALA A 511 75.12 -3.19 2.89
C ALA A 511 73.88 -2.59 2.18
N THR A 512 74.08 -1.80 1.13
CA THR A 512 73.00 -1.09 0.42
C THR A 512 72.19 -2.01 -0.51
N ASN A 513 72.76 -3.13 -0.97
CA ASN A 513 72.10 -4.03 -1.93
C ASN A 513 71.02 -4.94 -1.29
N ASN A 514 71.09 -5.21 0.02
CA ASN A 514 70.18 -6.16 0.68
C ASN A 514 68.86 -5.53 1.18
N GLU A 515 68.78 -4.20 1.33
CA GLU A 515 67.50 -3.51 1.64
C GLU A 515 66.66 -3.28 0.38
N LEU A 516 67.29 -2.97 -0.76
CA LEU A 516 66.64 -2.86 -2.07
C LEU A 516 66.03 -4.20 -2.53
N GLU A 517 66.67 -5.32 -2.20
CA GLU A 517 66.16 -6.66 -2.53
C GLU A 517 64.92 -7.04 -1.68
N LYS A 518 64.80 -6.54 -0.45
CA LYS A 518 63.60 -6.76 0.38
C LYS A 518 62.41 -5.90 -0.03
N LEU A 519 62.65 -4.66 -0.44
CA LEU A 519 61.60 -3.77 -0.97
C LEU A 519 61.11 -4.22 -2.35
N SER A 520 61.98 -4.80 -3.20
CA SER A 520 61.60 -5.33 -4.52
C SER A 520 60.75 -6.60 -4.44
N VAL A 521 60.94 -7.44 -3.42
CA VAL A 521 60.12 -8.65 -3.19
C VAL A 521 58.70 -8.29 -2.76
N ILE A 522 58.53 -7.29 -1.90
CA ILE A 522 57.21 -6.86 -1.41
C ILE A 522 56.39 -6.23 -2.54
N ALA A 523 57.00 -5.45 -3.43
CA ALA A 523 56.33 -4.90 -4.62
C ALA A 523 55.98 -5.96 -5.69
N ARG A 524 56.67 -7.11 -5.67
CA ARG A 524 56.43 -8.23 -6.60
C ARG A 524 55.20 -9.06 -6.24
N GLU A 525 54.89 -9.23 -4.95
CA GLU A 525 53.83 -10.13 -4.46
C GLU A 525 52.50 -9.44 -4.12
N THR A 526 52.35 -8.12 -4.32
CA THR A 526 51.06 -7.45 -4.09
C THR A 526 50.00 -7.86 -5.12
N ASP A 527 48.74 -8.00 -4.70
CA ASP A 527 47.61 -8.20 -5.62
C ASP A 527 47.27 -6.96 -6.45
N ASN A 528 47.74 -5.78 -6.04
CA ASN A 528 47.67 -4.57 -6.85
C ASN A 528 48.64 -4.64 -8.04
N SER A 529 48.20 -4.15 -9.18
CA SER A 529 49.07 -3.97 -10.34
C SER A 529 50.00 -2.78 -10.11
N VAL A 530 51.29 -2.98 -10.38
CA VAL A 530 52.31 -1.94 -10.35
C VAL A 530 53.02 -1.92 -11.70
N ILE A 531 53.07 -0.74 -12.31
CA ILE A 531 53.71 -0.47 -13.60
C ILE A 531 54.74 0.64 -13.38
N ILE A 532 55.93 0.48 -13.95
CA ILE A 532 56.97 1.52 -13.99
C ILE A 532 57.15 1.94 -15.44
N ALA A 533 57.06 3.24 -15.68
CA ALA A 533 57.27 3.84 -16.98
C ALA A 533 58.31 4.96 -16.94
N ASP A 534 58.90 5.28 -18.09
CA ASP A 534 59.73 6.46 -18.26
C ASP A 534 58.89 7.76 -18.23
N SER A 535 59.57 8.91 -18.28
CA SER A 535 58.94 10.23 -18.25
C SER A 535 58.03 10.52 -19.46
N SER A 536 58.10 9.72 -20.51
CA SER A 536 57.27 9.81 -21.72
C SER A 536 56.12 8.80 -21.76
N GLY A 537 56.03 7.92 -20.74
CA GLY A 537 54.99 6.92 -20.58
C GLY A 537 55.29 5.56 -21.23
N HIS A 538 56.52 5.27 -21.64
CA HIS A 538 56.90 3.93 -22.10
C HIS A 538 57.09 2.99 -20.91
N ILE A 539 56.44 1.83 -20.96
CA ILE A 539 56.45 0.86 -19.88
C ILE A 539 57.81 0.13 -19.86
N GLU A 540 58.50 0.20 -18.73
CA GLU A 540 59.79 -0.46 -18.52
C GLU A 540 59.65 -1.75 -17.71
N TRP A 541 58.67 -1.81 -16.81
CA TRP A 541 58.51 -2.94 -15.90
C TRP A 541 57.08 -3.05 -15.36
N VAL A 542 56.62 -4.27 -15.09
CA VAL A 542 55.35 -4.57 -14.40
C VAL A 542 55.54 -5.70 -13.38
N ASN A 543 54.70 -5.72 -12.35
CA ASN A 543 54.69 -6.79 -11.33
C ASN A 543 53.73 -7.95 -11.69
N GLU A 544 53.67 -9.00 -10.86
CA GLU A 544 52.72 -10.10 -11.05
C GLU A 544 51.25 -9.68 -10.87
N GLY A 545 50.98 -8.67 -10.04
CA GLY A 545 49.65 -8.08 -9.88
C GLY A 545 49.06 -7.56 -11.19
N PHE A 546 49.88 -6.98 -12.08
CA PHE A 546 49.46 -6.60 -13.43
C PHE A 546 48.95 -7.79 -14.25
N THR A 547 49.66 -8.92 -14.19
CA THR A 547 49.28 -10.13 -14.91
C THR A 547 47.98 -10.72 -14.37
N LYS A 548 47.79 -10.69 -13.04
CA LYS A 548 46.54 -11.14 -12.40
C LYS A 548 45.35 -10.25 -12.74
N LEU A 549 45.54 -8.93 -12.75
CA LEU A 549 44.48 -7.94 -12.95
C LEU A 549 44.00 -7.90 -14.41
N PHE A 550 44.94 -7.85 -15.36
CA PHE A 550 44.63 -7.67 -16.78
C PHE A 550 44.70 -8.94 -17.62
N GLY A 551 45.33 -10.00 -17.11
CA GLY A 551 45.50 -11.28 -17.81
C GLY A 551 46.64 -11.31 -18.84
N TYR A 552 47.43 -10.24 -18.94
CA TYR A 552 48.55 -10.11 -19.89
C TYR A 552 49.91 -10.21 -19.20
N LYS A 553 50.88 -10.86 -19.85
CA LYS A 553 52.30 -10.61 -19.58
C LYS A 553 52.74 -9.32 -20.30
N LEU A 554 53.79 -8.66 -19.83
CA LEU A 554 54.25 -7.39 -20.40
C LEU A 554 54.50 -7.46 -21.92
N GLU A 555 55.21 -8.49 -22.37
CA GLU A 555 55.54 -8.71 -23.79
C GLU A 555 54.27 -8.88 -24.65
N GLU A 556 53.26 -9.57 -24.12
CA GLU A 556 51.97 -9.77 -24.79
C GLU A 556 51.18 -8.47 -24.84
N PHE A 557 51.18 -7.71 -23.74
CA PHE A 557 50.51 -6.41 -23.65
C PHE A 557 51.11 -5.41 -24.65
N ILE A 558 52.45 -5.34 -24.72
CA ILE A 558 53.15 -4.46 -25.67
C ILE A 558 52.82 -4.84 -27.12
N ALA A 559 52.76 -6.13 -27.44
CA ALA A 559 52.43 -6.60 -28.78
C ALA A 559 50.99 -6.25 -29.21
N GLU A 560 50.04 -6.26 -28.28
CA GLU A 560 48.62 -6.04 -28.57
C GLU A 560 48.17 -4.58 -28.42
N LYS A 561 48.70 -3.86 -27.42
CA LYS A 561 48.26 -2.51 -27.01
C LYS A 561 49.34 -1.44 -27.18
N GLY A 562 50.58 -1.82 -27.45
CA GLY A 562 51.74 -0.92 -27.53
C GLY A 562 52.46 -0.74 -26.19
N ASP A 563 53.67 -0.20 -26.25
CA ASP A 563 54.56 0.03 -25.11
C ASP A 563 54.33 1.37 -24.39
N ASN A 564 53.54 2.27 -24.97
CA ASN A 564 53.27 3.58 -24.40
C ASN A 564 51.86 3.66 -23.77
N LEU A 565 51.80 3.96 -22.47
CA LEU A 565 50.57 4.02 -21.67
C LEU A 565 49.54 5.00 -22.21
N ARG A 566 49.98 6.10 -22.84
CA ARG A 566 49.09 7.12 -23.42
C ARG A 566 48.28 6.59 -24.61
N LYS A 567 48.75 5.52 -25.24
CA LYS A 567 48.09 4.86 -26.38
C LYS A 567 47.44 3.53 -25.99
N ALA A 568 47.96 2.86 -24.98
CA ALA A 568 47.50 1.55 -24.54
C ALA A 568 46.21 1.59 -23.68
N THR A 569 45.88 2.74 -23.10
CA THR A 569 44.70 2.93 -22.25
C THR A 569 43.40 3.08 -23.04
N SER A 570 42.31 2.50 -22.52
CA SER A 570 40.94 2.63 -23.04
C SER A 570 40.20 3.85 -22.49
N ASN A 571 40.78 4.56 -21.52
CA ASN A 571 40.17 5.74 -20.91
C ASN A 571 40.44 7.00 -21.75
N SER A 572 39.37 7.58 -22.32
CA SER A 572 39.43 8.78 -23.14
C SER A 572 39.99 10.02 -22.44
N ASN A 573 39.97 10.06 -21.09
CA ASN A 573 40.45 11.18 -20.29
C ASN A 573 41.87 11.00 -19.76
N PHE A 574 42.54 9.88 -20.05
CA PHE A 574 43.88 9.57 -19.51
C PHE A 574 44.91 10.65 -19.82
N GLU A 575 44.94 11.18 -21.05
CA GLU A 575 45.90 12.21 -21.45
C GLU A 575 45.78 13.46 -20.58
N THR A 576 44.57 13.82 -20.15
CA THR A 576 44.35 14.96 -19.27
C THR A 576 44.97 14.72 -17.89
N TYR A 577 44.75 13.54 -17.31
CA TYR A 577 45.36 13.17 -16.02
C TYR A 577 46.88 13.07 -16.10
N PHE A 578 47.40 12.57 -17.22
CA PHE A 578 48.83 12.44 -17.47
C PHE A 578 49.51 13.83 -17.58
N GLN A 579 48.91 14.76 -18.32
CA GLN A 579 49.41 16.14 -18.43
C GLN A 579 49.32 16.91 -17.11
N ASN A 580 48.27 16.71 -16.33
CA ASN A 580 48.14 17.31 -15.00
C ASN A 580 49.24 16.80 -14.05
N MET A 581 49.54 15.50 -14.09
CA MET A 581 50.64 14.92 -13.30
C MET A 581 51.99 15.52 -13.69
N ILE A 582 52.28 15.68 -14.99
CA ILE A 582 53.53 16.26 -15.48
C ILE A 582 53.67 17.73 -15.10
N SER A 583 52.61 18.52 -15.30
CA SER A 583 52.62 19.98 -15.04
C SER A 583 52.69 20.31 -13.55
N GLU A 584 51.98 19.57 -12.71
CA GLU A 584 51.94 19.81 -11.27
C GLU A 584 53.02 19.05 -10.49
N LYS A 585 53.72 18.10 -11.12
CA LYS A 585 54.68 17.16 -10.51
C LYS A 585 54.13 16.46 -9.26
N LYS A 586 52.82 16.21 -9.23
CA LYS A 586 52.10 15.59 -8.11
C LYS A 586 51.38 14.34 -8.57
N SER A 587 51.08 13.46 -7.62
CA SER A 587 50.33 12.24 -7.92
C SER A 587 48.88 12.56 -8.29
N VAL A 588 48.37 11.82 -9.28
CA VAL A 588 47.00 11.95 -9.79
C VAL A 588 46.30 10.61 -9.64
N ASN A 589 45.04 10.63 -9.23
CA ASN A 589 44.22 9.42 -9.17
C ASN A 589 42.95 9.59 -10.00
N TYR A 590 42.46 8.47 -10.53
CA TYR A 590 41.17 8.41 -11.22
C TYR A 590 40.60 6.98 -11.17
N ILE A 591 39.31 6.86 -11.47
CA ILE A 591 38.62 5.57 -11.63
C ILE A 591 38.22 5.44 -13.10
N SER A 592 38.43 4.27 -13.67
CA SER A 592 38.00 3.95 -15.03
C SER A 592 37.44 2.54 -15.12
N ASN A 593 36.53 2.34 -16.07
CA ASN A 593 36.04 1.03 -16.44
C ASN A 593 36.83 0.53 -17.66
N THR A 594 37.30 -0.71 -17.61
CA THR A 594 38.07 -1.33 -18.69
C THR A 594 37.75 -2.81 -18.82
N VAL A 595 38.18 -3.42 -19.91
CA VAL A 595 37.97 -4.84 -20.19
C VAL A 595 39.31 -5.55 -20.16
N ASN A 596 39.41 -6.62 -19.36
CA ASN A 596 40.62 -7.45 -19.32
C ASN A 596 40.68 -8.45 -20.48
N LYS A 597 41.78 -9.20 -20.60
CA LYS A 597 41.99 -10.19 -21.70
C LYS A 597 40.88 -11.24 -21.83
N PHE A 598 40.06 -11.42 -20.79
CA PHE A 598 38.99 -12.42 -20.73
C PHE A 598 37.60 -11.86 -21.05
N ASP A 599 37.52 -10.66 -21.64
CA ASP A 599 36.28 -9.93 -21.91
C ASP A 599 35.44 -9.59 -20.66
N ASN A 600 36.06 -9.58 -19.48
CA ASN A 600 35.39 -9.14 -18.26
C ASN A 600 35.56 -7.63 -18.06
N GLU A 601 34.43 -6.96 -17.87
CA GLU A 601 34.37 -5.54 -17.51
C GLU A 601 34.76 -5.36 -16.03
N ILE A 602 35.78 -4.54 -15.78
CA ILE A 602 36.36 -4.29 -14.46
C ILE A 602 36.49 -2.80 -14.19
N TRP A 603 36.15 -2.39 -12.98
CA TRP A 603 36.40 -1.05 -12.48
C TRP A 603 37.77 -1.00 -11.81
N VAL A 604 38.64 -0.15 -12.33
CA VAL A 604 40.02 0.00 -11.88
C VAL A 604 40.22 1.40 -11.33
N GLN A 605 40.77 1.48 -10.12
CA GLN A 605 41.26 2.73 -9.54
C GLN A 605 42.76 2.83 -9.81
N THR A 606 43.18 3.88 -10.51
CA THR A 606 44.56 4.09 -10.95
C THR A 606 45.17 5.27 -10.21
N TYR A 607 46.38 5.10 -9.69
CA TYR A 607 47.23 6.14 -9.12
C TYR A 607 48.48 6.31 -9.99
N LEU A 608 48.72 7.53 -10.49
CA LEU A 608 49.92 7.93 -11.21
C LEU A 608 50.85 8.67 -10.24
N TRP A 609 52.09 8.19 -10.08
CA TRP A 609 53.05 8.76 -9.12
C TRP A 609 54.37 9.14 -9.81
N PRO A 610 54.71 10.43 -9.94
CA PRO A 610 55.99 10.86 -10.50
C PRO A 610 57.14 10.65 -9.50
N ILE A 611 58.26 10.09 -9.97
CA ILE A 611 59.53 10.04 -9.24
C ILE A 611 60.44 11.14 -9.80
N LEU A 612 60.82 12.07 -8.95
CA LEU A 612 61.66 13.21 -9.30
C LEU A 612 63.15 12.85 -9.11
N ASP A 613 64.00 13.33 -10.01
CA ASP A 613 65.45 13.25 -9.86
C ASP A 613 66.02 14.41 -9.02
N GLN A 614 67.35 14.50 -8.93
CA GLN A 614 68.05 15.53 -8.16
C GLN A 614 67.89 16.94 -8.74
N LEU A 615 67.40 17.07 -9.98
CA LEU A 615 67.13 18.33 -10.66
C LEU A 615 65.63 18.68 -10.65
N ASP A 616 64.84 17.94 -9.85
CA ASP A 616 63.39 18.09 -9.75
C ASP A 616 62.65 17.73 -11.05
N GLU A 617 63.27 16.99 -11.99
CA GLU A 617 62.62 16.51 -13.21
C GLU A 617 62.05 15.10 -13.01
N ILE A 618 60.94 14.80 -13.70
CA ILE A 618 60.33 13.46 -13.61
C ILE A 618 61.24 12.46 -14.31
N SER A 619 61.82 11.55 -13.53
CA SER A 619 62.70 10.48 -14.00
C SER A 619 61.95 9.18 -14.33
N LYS A 620 60.93 8.85 -13.54
CA LYS A 620 60.07 7.67 -13.70
C LYS A 620 58.66 7.98 -13.25
N ILE A 621 57.72 7.16 -13.70
CA ILE A 621 56.33 7.19 -13.27
C ILE A 621 55.99 5.80 -12.71
N VAL A 622 55.50 5.75 -11.49
CA VAL A 622 54.95 4.54 -10.87
C VAL A 622 53.44 4.60 -10.96
N ILE A 623 52.83 3.62 -11.61
CA ILE A 623 51.38 3.47 -11.70
C ILE A 623 50.96 2.32 -10.79
N ILE A 624 49.97 2.56 -9.94
CA ILE A 624 49.36 1.53 -9.08
C ILE A 624 47.89 1.41 -9.44
N GLU A 625 47.45 0.21 -9.78
CA GLU A 625 46.08 -0.08 -10.20
C GLU A 625 45.43 -1.15 -9.33
N THR A 626 44.23 -0.85 -8.83
CA THR A 626 43.46 -1.71 -7.92
C THR A 626 42.08 -2.00 -8.48
N ASP A 627 41.67 -3.27 -8.46
CA ASP A 627 40.30 -3.69 -8.80
C ASP A 627 39.33 -3.26 -7.70
N ILE A 628 38.38 -2.39 -8.05
CA ILE A 628 37.31 -1.91 -7.17
C ILE A 628 35.92 -2.36 -7.62
N THR A 629 35.83 -3.32 -8.56
CA THR A 629 34.58 -3.80 -9.16
C THR A 629 33.58 -4.26 -8.10
N LYS A 630 34.03 -4.96 -7.06
CA LYS A 630 33.16 -5.39 -5.95
C LYS A 630 32.57 -4.22 -5.15
N ILE A 631 33.35 -3.16 -4.97
CA ILE A 631 32.92 -1.95 -4.24
C ILE A 631 31.92 -1.18 -5.09
N LYS A 632 32.19 -1.00 -6.38
CA LYS A 632 31.27 -0.32 -7.31
C LYS A 632 29.93 -1.04 -7.46
N ASN A 633 29.94 -2.36 -7.59
CA ASN A 633 28.71 -3.16 -7.63
C ASN A 633 27.92 -3.10 -6.31
N ALA A 634 28.61 -2.93 -5.16
CA ALA A 634 27.95 -2.74 -3.88
C ALA A 634 27.33 -1.33 -3.75
N GLU A 635 27.99 -0.28 -4.24
CA GLU A 635 27.46 1.09 -4.30
C GLU A 635 26.22 1.20 -5.20
N GLU A 636 26.22 0.56 -6.37
CA GLU A 636 25.05 0.53 -7.27
C GLU A 636 23.85 -0.16 -6.60
N LYS A 637 24.07 -1.32 -5.98
CA LYS A 637 23.04 -2.01 -5.20
C LYS A 637 22.51 -1.16 -4.04
N ALA A 638 23.38 -0.47 -3.32
CA ALA A 638 22.97 0.42 -2.23
C ALA A 638 22.12 1.59 -2.75
N THR A 639 22.45 2.13 -3.92
CA THR A 639 21.68 3.20 -4.59
C THR A 639 20.32 2.71 -5.05
N GLU A 640 20.23 1.48 -5.57
CA GLU A 640 18.97 0.86 -5.96
C GLU A 640 18.05 0.60 -4.76
N LEU A 641 18.61 0.06 -3.67
CA LEU A 641 17.89 -0.13 -2.40
C LEU A 641 17.38 1.20 -1.82
N TYR A 642 18.18 2.27 -1.90
CA TYR A 642 17.76 3.61 -1.47
C TYR A 642 16.56 4.12 -2.28
N LYS A 643 16.56 3.97 -3.61
CA LYS A 643 15.43 4.34 -4.47
C LYS A 643 14.16 3.54 -4.15
N ILE A 644 14.30 2.25 -3.84
CA ILE A 644 13.18 1.40 -3.42
C ILE A 644 12.61 1.89 -2.08
N ALA A 645 13.46 2.23 -1.11
CA ALA A 645 13.03 2.76 0.19
C ALA A 645 12.34 4.13 0.06
N GLU A 646 12.85 5.01 -0.81
CA GLU A 646 12.25 6.32 -1.08
C GLU A 646 10.87 6.18 -1.76
N TYR A 647 10.75 5.26 -2.72
CA TYR A 647 9.48 4.93 -3.36
C TYR A 647 8.47 4.33 -2.38
N GLN A 648 8.90 3.46 -1.47
CA GLN A 648 8.03 2.93 -0.40
C GLN A 648 7.56 4.03 0.55
N LYS A 649 8.44 4.97 0.91
CA LYS A 649 8.07 6.14 1.73
C LYS A 649 7.00 6.99 1.06
N LEU A 650 7.10 7.20 -0.26
CA LEU A 650 6.08 7.89 -1.07
C LEU A 650 4.73 7.15 -1.01
N GLN A 651 4.71 5.84 -1.24
CA GLN A 651 3.46 5.05 -1.19
C GLN A 651 2.81 5.04 0.21
N ILE A 652 3.61 4.98 1.27
CA ILE A 652 3.12 5.06 2.66
C ILE A 652 2.50 6.44 2.91
N THR A 653 3.17 7.50 2.44
CA THR A 653 2.68 8.88 2.58
C THR A 653 1.35 9.08 1.84
N ASP A 654 1.23 8.54 0.62
CA ASP A 654 0.00 8.61 -0.17
C ASP A 654 -1.16 7.85 0.49
N SER A 655 -0.89 6.65 1.03
CA SER A 655 -1.90 5.87 1.75
C SER A 655 -2.39 6.58 3.02
N ILE A 656 -1.48 7.21 3.76
CA ILE A 656 -1.82 7.95 4.98
C ILE A 656 -2.61 9.23 4.65
N ASN A 657 -2.25 9.93 3.56
CA ASN A 657 -3.00 11.08 3.06
C ASN A 657 -4.41 10.68 2.60
N TYR A 658 -4.56 9.51 1.98
CA TYR A 658 -5.86 8.99 1.60
C TYR A 658 -6.74 8.67 2.83
N SER A 659 -6.16 8.07 3.88
CA SER A 659 -6.86 7.86 5.16
C SER A 659 -7.35 9.19 5.77
N LYS A 660 -6.56 10.26 5.65
CA LYS A 660 -6.97 11.60 6.09
C LYS A 660 -8.16 12.15 5.32
N ILE A 661 -8.18 11.97 4.00
CA ILE A 661 -9.33 12.38 3.17
C ILE A 661 -10.60 11.64 3.63
N ILE A 662 -10.52 10.33 3.85
CA ILE A 662 -11.66 9.54 4.33
C ILE A 662 -12.13 10.04 5.69
N GLN A 663 -11.24 10.17 6.68
CA GLN A 663 -11.60 10.61 8.02
C GLN A 663 -12.23 12.01 8.00
N SER A 664 -11.62 12.96 7.28
CA SER A 664 -12.15 14.32 7.16
C SER A 664 -13.51 14.40 6.46
N SER A 665 -13.85 13.41 5.62
CA SER A 665 -15.15 13.34 4.94
C SER A 665 -16.27 12.79 5.83
N ILE A 666 -15.92 12.11 6.92
CA ILE A 666 -16.87 11.52 7.87
C ILE A 666 -17.21 12.51 8.99
N LEU A 667 -16.23 13.31 9.41
CA LEU A 667 -16.42 14.31 10.46
C LEU A 667 -17.45 15.38 10.03
N PRO A 668 -18.35 15.80 10.93
CA PRO A 668 -19.35 16.78 10.62
C PRO A 668 -18.72 18.15 10.35
N SER A 669 -19.30 18.91 9.43
CA SER A 669 -18.82 20.24 9.10
C SER A 669 -19.01 21.19 10.29
N ILE A 670 -17.92 21.85 10.72
CA ILE A 670 -17.99 22.87 11.79
C ILE A 670 -19.00 23.97 11.44
N SER A 671 -19.15 24.29 10.15
CA SER A 671 -20.14 25.27 9.68
C SER A 671 -21.58 24.81 9.88
N GLU A 672 -21.86 23.50 9.83
CA GLU A 672 -23.18 22.96 10.12
C GLU A 672 -23.48 22.98 11.61
N ILE A 673 -22.49 22.62 12.44
CA ILE A 673 -22.63 22.68 13.90
C ILE A 673 -22.85 24.13 14.37
N LYS A 674 -22.14 25.10 13.78
CA LYS A 674 -22.30 26.54 14.09
C LYS A 674 -23.69 27.09 13.76
N LYS A 675 -24.42 26.52 12.80
CA LYS A 675 -25.83 26.91 12.55
C LYS A 675 -26.72 26.58 13.73
N SER A 676 -26.39 25.52 14.45
CA SER A 676 -27.19 25.02 15.56
C SER A 676 -26.69 25.49 16.92
N PHE A 677 -25.39 25.80 17.02
CA PHE A 677 -24.74 26.41 18.17
C PHE A 677 -23.87 27.57 17.70
N PRO A 678 -24.38 28.82 17.63
CA PRO A 678 -23.62 29.96 17.12
C PRO A 678 -22.32 30.23 17.91
N GLU A 679 -22.39 30.08 19.24
CA GLU A 679 -21.26 30.25 20.16
C GLU A 679 -20.61 28.89 20.49
N ILE A 680 -20.04 28.23 19.48
CA ILE A 680 -19.27 26.99 19.61
C ILE A 680 -17.86 27.13 19.04
N PHE A 681 -16.89 26.51 19.72
CA PHE A 681 -15.60 26.18 19.13
C PHE A 681 -15.28 24.69 19.24
N ILE A 682 -14.45 24.20 18.32
CA ILE A 682 -13.93 22.83 18.31
C ILE A 682 -12.43 22.90 18.02
N ILE A 683 -11.60 22.65 19.03
CA ILE A 683 -10.16 22.45 18.87
C ILE A 683 -9.95 20.98 18.57
N TYR A 684 -9.47 20.69 17.36
CA TYR A 684 -9.17 19.34 16.89
C TYR A 684 -7.76 19.29 16.29
N LYS A 685 -6.82 18.72 17.03
CA LYS A 685 -5.41 18.58 16.62
C LYS A 685 -5.00 17.11 16.67
N PRO A 686 -5.04 16.40 15.54
CA PRO A 686 -4.44 15.07 15.44
C PRO A 686 -2.93 15.14 15.74
N LYS A 687 -2.41 14.18 16.51
CA LYS A 687 -0.97 13.99 16.77
C LYS A 687 -0.24 13.52 15.52
N ASP A 688 -0.83 12.55 14.83
CA ASP A 688 -0.36 12.03 13.55
C ASP A 688 -1.19 12.64 12.40
N VAL A 689 -1.05 12.12 11.17
CA VAL A 689 -1.79 12.63 10.00
C VAL A 689 -3.31 12.42 10.13
N VAL A 690 -3.72 11.41 10.90
CA VAL A 690 -5.10 11.06 11.25
C VAL A 690 -5.22 10.82 12.75
N SER A 691 -6.38 11.12 13.32
CA SER A 691 -6.63 11.07 14.77
C SER A 691 -7.34 9.76 15.15
N GLY A 692 -7.08 9.23 16.34
CA GLY A 692 -8.02 8.34 17.03
C GLY A 692 -9.24 9.12 17.52
N ASP A 693 -9.01 10.30 18.07
CA ASP A 693 -10.09 11.13 18.59
C ASP A 693 -11.02 11.68 17.50
N PHE A 694 -12.30 11.83 17.83
CA PHE A 694 -13.25 12.48 16.95
C PHE A 694 -14.38 13.18 17.73
N TYR A 695 -14.89 14.25 17.12
CA TYR A 695 -16.14 14.87 17.56
C TYR A 695 -17.32 14.34 16.75
N TYR A 696 -18.46 14.22 17.39
CA TYR A 696 -19.71 13.76 16.79
C TYR A 696 -20.79 14.82 16.92
N TYR A 697 -21.62 14.96 15.89
CA TYR A 697 -22.79 15.84 15.93
C TYR A 697 -23.93 15.26 15.10
N ALA A 698 -25.15 15.32 15.65
CA ALA A 698 -26.38 14.90 14.97
C ALA A 698 -27.59 15.69 15.46
N GLU A 699 -28.62 15.80 14.61
CA GLU A 699 -29.92 16.36 14.98
C GLU A 699 -31.02 15.33 14.75
N LEU A 700 -31.81 15.05 15.79
CA LEU A 700 -32.94 14.14 15.70
C LEU A 700 -34.12 14.65 16.52
N GLY A 701 -35.19 15.08 15.82
CA GLY A 701 -36.31 15.76 16.45
C GLY A 701 -35.87 17.07 17.10
N ASP A 702 -36.29 17.29 18.34
CA ASP A 702 -35.97 18.52 19.10
C ASP A 702 -34.59 18.45 19.80
N TYR A 703 -33.83 17.37 19.61
CA TYR A 703 -32.54 17.17 20.26
C TYR A 703 -31.37 17.35 19.30
N LYS A 704 -30.42 18.18 19.74
CA LYS A 704 -29.08 18.36 19.15
C LYS A 704 -28.10 17.54 19.98
N ILE A 705 -27.46 16.55 19.37
CA ILE A 705 -26.57 15.59 20.03
C ILE A 705 -25.14 15.96 19.68
N ILE A 706 -24.28 16.08 20.69
CA ILE A 706 -22.84 16.34 20.52
C ILE A 706 -22.02 15.42 21.42
N ALA A 707 -20.90 14.91 20.91
CA ALA A 707 -19.99 14.07 21.68
C ALA A 707 -18.51 14.37 21.39
N THR A 708 -17.67 14.18 22.40
CA THR A 708 -16.21 14.11 22.25
C THR A 708 -15.76 12.69 22.56
N VAL A 709 -15.13 12.04 21.59
CA VAL A 709 -14.76 10.63 21.68
C VAL A 709 -13.24 10.51 21.60
N ASP A 710 -12.68 9.92 22.64
CA ASP A 710 -11.28 9.58 22.82
C ASP A 710 -11.14 8.08 22.56
N CYS A 711 -10.35 7.73 21.54
CA CYS A 711 -10.23 6.35 21.09
C CYS A 711 -8.86 5.81 21.43
N THR A 712 -8.80 4.54 21.84
CA THR A 712 -7.50 3.90 22.06
C THR A 712 -6.70 3.79 20.76
N GLY A 713 -5.49 4.36 20.78
CA GLY A 713 -4.52 4.30 19.69
C GLY A 713 -4.51 5.55 18.80
N HIS A 714 -3.35 5.89 18.26
CA HIS A 714 -3.14 7.06 17.38
C HIS A 714 -2.79 6.61 15.95
N GLY A 715 -2.86 7.54 15.00
CA GLY A 715 -2.58 7.25 13.59
C GLY A 715 -3.65 6.36 12.95
N VAL A 716 -3.28 5.57 11.93
CA VAL A 716 -4.24 4.80 11.11
C VAL A 716 -5.12 3.83 11.94
N PRO A 717 -4.59 3.08 12.94
CA PRO A 717 -5.43 2.24 13.80
C PRO A 717 -6.44 3.03 14.64
N GLY A 718 -6.04 4.17 15.19
CA GLY A 718 -6.95 5.08 15.90
C GLY A 718 -8.04 5.60 14.96
N ALA A 719 -7.66 6.00 13.76
CA ALA A 719 -8.62 6.49 12.76
C ALA A 719 -9.67 5.43 12.41
N PHE A 720 -9.32 4.14 12.39
CA PHE A 720 -10.31 3.07 12.23
C PHE A 720 -11.30 2.97 13.39
N MET A 721 -10.80 3.05 14.62
CA MET A 721 -11.68 3.10 15.81
C MET A 721 -12.63 4.28 15.72
N SER A 722 -12.13 5.45 15.30
CA SER A 722 -12.93 6.65 15.11
C SER A 722 -14.07 6.44 14.09
N MET A 723 -13.76 5.80 12.96
CA MET A 723 -14.73 5.53 11.90
C MET A 723 -15.79 4.50 12.31
N ILE A 724 -15.39 3.42 12.99
CA ILE A 724 -16.30 2.38 13.49
C ILE A 724 -17.21 2.98 14.57
N GLY A 725 -16.65 3.73 15.52
CA GLY A 725 -17.42 4.42 16.55
C GLY A 725 -18.44 5.39 15.96
N TYR A 726 -18.03 6.20 14.98
CA TYR A 726 -18.89 7.15 14.29
C TYR A 726 -20.06 6.49 13.55
N ASP A 727 -19.79 5.39 12.82
CA ASP A 727 -20.81 4.64 12.07
C ASP A 727 -21.84 3.99 13.01
N ILE A 728 -21.38 3.38 14.11
CA ILE A 728 -22.27 2.80 15.12
C ILE A 728 -23.12 3.89 15.80
N LEU A 729 -22.54 5.06 16.11
CA LEU A 729 -23.30 6.20 16.64
C LEU A 729 -24.41 6.63 15.67
N ASN A 730 -24.10 6.76 14.38
CA ASN A 730 -25.10 7.08 13.36
C ASN A 730 -26.22 6.04 13.29
N HIS A 731 -25.89 4.75 13.35
CA HIS A 731 -26.88 3.69 13.35
C HIS A 731 -27.79 3.76 14.60
N ILE A 732 -27.21 3.99 15.78
CA ILE A 732 -27.99 4.12 17.02
C ILE A 732 -28.93 5.33 16.97
N ILE A 733 -28.44 6.47 16.49
CA ILE A 733 -29.21 7.73 16.50
C ILE A 733 -30.22 7.74 15.36
N PHE A 734 -29.79 7.61 14.11
CA PHE A 734 -30.67 7.80 12.96
C PHE A 734 -31.52 6.57 12.60
N VAL A 735 -30.96 5.36 12.74
CA VAL A 735 -31.69 4.12 12.35
C VAL A 735 -32.56 3.62 13.50
N GLN A 736 -32.01 3.60 14.72
CA GLN A 736 -32.76 3.12 15.89
C GLN A 736 -33.56 4.22 16.60
N GLY A 737 -33.36 5.49 16.24
CA GLY A 737 -34.12 6.62 16.76
C GLY A 737 -33.81 6.99 18.22
N ILE A 738 -32.61 6.65 18.72
CA ILE A 738 -32.27 6.82 20.14
C ILE A 738 -31.57 8.16 20.36
N VAL A 739 -32.15 8.98 21.25
CA VAL A 739 -31.61 10.32 21.61
C VAL A 739 -31.07 10.40 23.03
N ARG A 740 -31.26 9.38 23.86
CA ARG A 740 -30.88 9.42 25.29
C ARG A 740 -29.41 9.00 25.49
N PRO A 741 -28.53 9.89 26.02
CA PRO A 741 -27.09 9.64 26.18
C PRO A 741 -26.71 8.29 26.77
N ALA A 742 -27.31 7.90 27.91
CA ALA A 742 -26.96 6.66 28.59
C ALA A 742 -27.33 5.40 27.77
N GLU A 743 -28.43 5.45 27.03
CA GLU A 743 -28.84 4.37 26.14
C GLU A 743 -27.93 4.29 24.91
N ILE A 744 -27.53 5.45 24.36
CA ILE A 744 -26.56 5.53 23.27
C ILE A 744 -25.25 4.86 23.67
N LEU A 745 -24.68 5.22 24.82
CA LEU A 745 -23.43 4.62 25.33
C LEU A 745 -23.58 3.10 25.56
N THR A 746 -24.70 2.65 26.12
CA THR A 746 -24.96 1.22 26.36
C THR A 746 -24.99 0.43 25.05
N ARG A 747 -25.63 0.96 24.00
CA ARG A 747 -25.71 0.32 22.69
C ARG A 747 -24.38 0.41 21.93
N LEU A 748 -23.66 1.53 22.06
CA LEU A 748 -22.33 1.71 21.48
C LEU A 748 -21.34 0.70 22.06
N HIS A 749 -21.36 0.48 23.38
CA HIS A 749 -20.56 -0.54 24.06
C HIS A 749 -20.80 -1.94 23.46
N LYS A 750 -22.07 -2.33 23.26
CA LYS A 750 -22.41 -3.61 22.63
C LYS A 750 -21.97 -3.69 21.17
N GLY A 751 -22.16 -2.61 20.41
CA GLY A 751 -21.77 -2.53 19.00
C GLY A 751 -20.27 -2.69 18.79
N ILE A 752 -19.46 -2.01 19.61
CA ILE A 752 -18.00 -2.07 19.56
C ILE A 752 -17.50 -3.45 19.95
N ARG A 753 -18.02 -4.04 21.04
CA ARG A 753 -17.67 -5.41 21.41
C ARG A 753 -18.01 -6.41 20.30
N PHE A 754 -19.17 -6.29 19.67
CA PHE A 754 -19.55 -7.15 18.56
C PHE A 754 -18.62 -7.00 17.35
N ALA A 755 -18.16 -5.77 17.06
CA ALA A 755 -17.22 -5.51 15.99
C ALA A 755 -15.86 -6.21 16.20
N PHE A 756 -15.42 -6.37 17.46
CA PHE A 756 -14.10 -6.92 17.81
C PHE A 756 -14.10 -8.36 18.36
N SER A 757 -15.25 -8.98 18.65
CA SER A 757 -15.32 -10.28 19.36
C SER A 757 -15.11 -11.55 18.51
N LYS A 758 -14.48 -11.47 17.32
CA LYS A 758 -14.38 -12.64 16.40
C LYS A 758 -13.08 -13.46 16.47
N GLU A 759 -12.07 -13.06 17.25
CA GLU A 759 -10.85 -13.87 17.43
C GLU A 759 -10.43 -13.97 18.90
N ASN A 760 -9.86 -15.12 19.28
CA ASN A 760 -9.44 -15.52 20.64
C ASN A 760 -8.30 -14.66 21.26
N ASN A 761 -8.11 -13.43 20.79
CA ASN A 761 -7.26 -12.42 21.41
C ASN A 761 -8.10 -11.16 21.60
N ILE A 762 -8.59 -10.94 22.82
CA ILE A 762 -9.22 -9.67 23.21
C ILE A 762 -8.11 -8.61 23.13
N VAL A 763 -8.06 -7.89 22.01
CA VAL A 763 -7.29 -6.65 21.94
C VAL A 763 -8.12 -5.63 22.74
N ASN A 764 -7.55 -5.10 23.83
CA ASN A 764 -8.17 -4.08 24.67
C ASN A 764 -8.27 -2.73 23.91
N ASN A 765 -9.10 -2.68 22.88
CA ASN A 765 -9.43 -1.45 22.16
C ASN A 765 -10.76 -0.93 22.71
N GLY A 766 -10.74 0.30 23.20
CA GLY A 766 -11.89 0.93 23.87
C GLY A 766 -12.08 2.37 23.42
N MET A 767 -13.16 2.99 23.90
CA MET A 767 -13.42 4.41 23.69
C MET A 767 -13.91 5.04 24.98
N ASP A 768 -13.34 6.18 25.30
CA ASP A 768 -13.75 7.03 26.41
C ASP A 768 -14.43 8.25 25.78
N LEU A 769 -15.63 8.59 26.23
CA LEU A 769 -16.36 9.70 25.62
C LEU A 769 -17.33 10.38 26.55
N SER A 770 -17.62 11.62 26.22
CA SER A 770 -18.71 12.39 26.81
C SER A 770 -19.74 12.68 25.72
N ILE A 771 -21.03 12.49 26.01
CA ILE A 771 -22.11 12.73 25.05
C ILE A 771 -23.26 13.51 25.71
N CYS A 772 -23.70 14.55 25.02
CA CYS A 772 -24.76 15.45 25.44
C CYS A 772 -25.90 15.47 24.40
N SER A 773 -27.14 15.36 24.87
CA SER A 773 -28.33 15.62 24.07
C SER A 773 -29.00 16.89 24.58
N ILE A 774 -29.03 17.92 23.74
CA ILE A 774 -29.44 19.28 24.09
C ILE A 774 -30.77 19.58 23.41
N ASN A 775 -31.77 20.00 24.20
CA ASN A 775 -33.02 20.54 23.69
C ASN A 775 -33.06 22.06 23.99
N PRO A 776 -32.79 22.92 22.99
CA PRO A 776 -32.77 24.38 23.18
C PRO A 776 -34.11 24.94 23.65
N ASP A 777 -35.23 24.45 23.12
CA ASP A 777 -36.58 24.97 23.42
C ASP A 777 -36.96 24.74 24.89
N LYS A 778 -36.56 23.60 25.45
CA LYS A 778 -36.79 23.24 26.85
C LYS A 778 -35.68 23.69 27.79
N LYS A 779 -34.61 24.30 27.27
CA LYS A 779 -33.36 24.59 27.99
C LYS A 779 -32.83 23.38 28.75
N GLU A 780 -32.94 22.21 28.13
CA GLU A 780 -32.65 20.92 28.75
C GLU A 780 -31.36 20.32 28.17
N LEU A 781 -30.50 19.85 29.06
CA LEU A 781 -29.27 19.14 28.74
C LEU A 781 -29.32 17.75 29.40
N LEU A 782 -29.23 16.70 28.58
CA LEU A 782 -29.01 15.34 29.04
C LEU A 782 -27.55 14.98 28.80
N TYR A 783 -26.89 14.37 29.79
CA TYR A 783 -25.49 13.97 29.72
C TYR A 783 -25.30 12.53 30.20
N ALA A 784 -24.40 11.81 29.52
CA ALA A 784 -23.77 10.60 30.04
C ALA A 784 -22.30 10.58 29.58
N GLY A 785 -21.43 9.94 30.35
CA GLY A 785 -20.01 9.83 30.03
C GLY A 785 -19.41 8.48 30.41
N ALA A 786 -18.50 8.01 29.58
CA ALA A 786 -17.65 6.84 29.75
C ALA A 786 -16.20 7.34 29.95
N PHE A 787 -15.70 7.30 31.20
CA PHE A 787 -14.43 7.90 31.68
C PHE A 787 -14.27 9.42 31.50
N ASN A 788 -14.69 10.00 30.38
CA ASN A 788 -14.57 11.42 30.07
C ASN A 788 -15.69 12.25 30.73
N GLU A 789 -15.29 13.27 31.46
CA GLU A 789 -16.14 14.19 32.23
C GLU A 789 -16.40 15.48 31.44
N ILE A 790 -17.43 16.24 31.82
CA ILE A 790 -17.69 17.58 31.25
C ILE A 790 -17.58 18.66 32.33
N TYR A 791 -17.12 19.84 31.93
CA TYR A 791 -17.04 21.01 32.79
C TYR A 791 -18.13 22.00 32.43
N ILE A 792 -18.81 22.54 33.44
CA ILE A 792 -19.87 23.54 33.27
C ILE A 792 -19.44 24.80 34.01
N VAL A 793 -19.49 25.95 33.34
CA VAL A 793 -19.15 27.24 33.91
C VAL A 793 -20.38 28.14 33.93
N ASN A 794 -20.68 28.69 35.10
CA ASN A 794 -21.85 29.54 35.37
C ASN A 794 -21.44 30.78 36.17
N GLU A 795 -22.24 31.85 36.11
CA GLU A 795 -22.09 32.98 37.03
C GLU A 795 -22.54 32.62 38.45
N LYS A 796 -21.80 33.13 39.46
CA LYS A 796 -22.04 32.83 40.88
C LYS A 796 -23.47 33.06 41.36
N ASN A 797 -24.16 34.06 40.82
CA ASN A 797 -25.48 34.48 41.28
C ASN A 797 -26.65 33.68 40.66
N ASN A 798 -26.38 32.73 39.76
CA ASN A 798 -27.40 32.15 38.87
C ASN A 798 -27.34 30.61 38.76
N SER A 799 -26.78 29.88 39.72
CA SER A 799 -26.52 28.44 39.55
C SER A 799 -27.59 27.52 40.18
N PRO A 800 -28.50 26.91 39.39
CA PRO A 800 -29.32 25.77 39.82
C PRO A 800 -28.52 24.45 39.89
N VAL A 801 -27.22 24.46 39.60
CA VAL A 801 -26.38 23.26 39.35
C VAL A 801 -25.64 22.75 40.61
N LEU A 802 -25.64 23.51 41.71
CA LEU A 802 -24.89 23.20 42.94
C LEU A 802 -25.27 21.86 43.61
N ASN A 803 -26.46 21.32 43.35
CA ASN A 803 -26.93 20.07 44.00
C ASN A 803 -26.50 18.78 43.26
N LEU A 804 -25.84 18.85 42.10
CA LEU A 804 -25.48 17.68 41.27
C LEU A 804 -23.96 17.49 41.04
N CYS A 805 -23.13 18.42 41.49
CA CYS A 805 -21.69 18.45 41.22
C CYS A 805 -20.87 18.18 42.49
N GLU A 806 -19.94 17.23 42.43
CA GLU A 806 -19.14 16.79 43.59
C GLU A 806 -17.84 17.58 43.77
N LYS A 807 -17.39 18.32 42.74
CA LYS A 807 -16.18 19.17 42.77
C LYS A 807 -16.40 20.47 41.98
N PHE A 808 -16.00 21.60 42.56
CA PHE A 808 -16.04 22.90 41.90
C PHE A 808 -14.77 23.72 42.22
N ILE A 809 -14.45 24.64 41.31
CA ILE A 809 -13.52 25.74 41.57
C ILE A 809 -14.20 27.06 41.21
N GLU A 810 -13.80 28.16 41.84
CA GLU A 810 -14.45 29.44 41.65
C GLU A 810 -13.46 30.60 41.64
N ASN A 811 -13.84 31.67 40.95
CA ASN A 811 -13.18 32.97 41.03
C ASN A 811 -14.20 34.02 41.54
N ASN A 812 -13.90 35.30 41.37
CA ASN A 812 -14.79 36.36 41.87
C ASN A 812 -16.15 36.41 41.16
N LYS A 813 -16.28 35.87 39.94
CA LYS A 813 -17.46 36.03 39.07
C LYS A 813 -18.10 34.70 38.66
N PHE A 814 -17.31 33.67 38.41
CA PHE A 814 -17.73 32.40 37.84
C PHE A 814 -17.43 31.21 38.76
N ILE A 815 -18.21 30.14 38.59
CA ILE A 815 -17.99 28.83 39.19
C ILE A 815 -17.86 27.82 38.05
N LEU A 816 -16.80 27.00 38.08
CA LEU A 816 -16.65 25.82 37.21
C LEU A 816 -16.97 24.57 38.03
N SER A 817 -17.97 23.82 37.56
CA SER A 817 -18.45 22.57 38.16
C SER A 817 -18.09 21.36 37.28
N GLU A 818 -17.67 20.28 37.91
CA GLU A 818 -17.34 19.01 37.23
C GLU A 818 -18.53 18.05 37.26
N LEU A 819 -18.94 17.53 36.10
CA LEU A 819 -19.98 16.53 35.99
C LEU A 819 -19.37 15.15 35.75
N LEU A 820 -19.33 14.35 36.82
CA LEU A 820 -18.66 13.04 36.81
C LEU A 820 -19.25 12.08 35.78
N SER A 821 -18.39 11.27 35.17
CA SER A 821 -18.71 10.16 34.27
C SER A 821 -18.74 8.82 34.99
N ASP A 822 -19.34 7.81 34.38
CA ASP A 822 -19.14 6.43 34.83
C ASP A 822 -17.70 6.02 34.47
N LYS A 823 -16.98 5.41 35.41
CA LYS A 823 -15.60 4.95 35.21
C LYS A 823 -15.56 3.59 34.51
N ILE A 824 -16.20 3.55 33.33
CA ILE A 824 -16.35 2.38 32.48
C ILE A 824 -16.09 2.82 31.04
N SER A 825 -15.18 2.12 30.35
CA SER A 825 -14.87 2.39 28.94
C SER A 825 -15.83 1.63 28.02
N ILE A 826 -16.10 2.21 26.85
CA ILE A 826 -16.84 1.53 25.79
C ILE A 826 -15.96 0.45 25.17
N GLY A 827 -16.50 -0.75 24.94
CA GLY A 827 -15.72 -1.87 24.38
C GLY A 827 -14.98 -2.74 25.41
N GLY A 828 -14.92 -2.32 26.69
CA GLY A 828 -14.25 -3.07 27.76
C GLY A 828 -14.93 -4.39 28.17
N ASP A 829 -14.32 -5.12 29.11
CA ASP A 829 -14.65 -6.53 29.43
C ASP A 829 -16.06 -6.79 30.01
N TYR A 830 -16.75 -5.77 30.52
CA TYR A 830 -18.04 -5.91 31.20
C TYR A 830 -19.20 -6.20 30.22
N GLU A 831 -19.89 -7.35 30.32
CA GLU A 831 -20.92 -7.75 29.33
C GLU A 831 -22.24 -6.96 29.43
N ASP A 832 -22.68 -6.61 30.64
CA ASP A 832 -23.95 -5.93 30.90
C ASP A 832 -23.73 -4.58 31.59
N VAL A 833 -23.16 -3.63 30.85
CA VAL A 833 -22.98 -2.25 31.32
C VAL A 833 -24.27 -1.45 31.11
N LYS A 834 -24.63 -0.63 32.11
CA LYS A 834 -25.61 0.44 31.99
C LYS A 834 -24.98 1.74 32.45
N PHE A 835 -25.06 2.77 31.61
CA PHE A 835 -24.55 4.09 31.92
C PHE A 835 -25.58 4.94 32.67
N THR A 836 -25.11 5.89 33.45
CA THR A 836 -25.90 6.82 34.27
C THR A 836 -26.19 8.09 33.46
N GLU A 837 -27.47 8.44 33.33
CA GLU A 837 -27.88 9.70 32.69
C GLU A 837 -28.06 10.80 33.75
N LYS A 838 -27.54 11.99 33.46
CA LYS A 838 -27.74 13.20 34.27
C LYS A 838 -28.54 14.21 33.45
N LYS A 839 -29.58 14.76 34.06
CA LYS A 839 -30.46 15.76 33.45
C LYS A 839 -30.24 17.10 34.13
N LEU A 840 -30.03 18.13 33.32
CA LEU A 840 -29.71 19.49 33.74
C LEU A 840 -30.58 20.50 32.98
N THR A 841 -30.79 21.66 33.60
CA THR A 841 -31.38 22.83 32.94
C THR A 841 -30.32 23.90 32.85
N PHE A 842 -30.12 24.47 31.66
CA PHE A 842 -29.11 25.52 31.44
C PHE A 842 -29.75 26.90 31.30
N SER A 843 -28.99 27.91 31.69
CA SER A 843 -29.33 29.33 31.59
C SER A 843 -28.55 30.00 30.46
N GLU A 844 -28.93 31.23 30.15
CA GLU A 844 -28.19 32.05 29.20
C GLU A 844 -26.78 32.37 29.74
N ASN A 845 -25.79 32.33 28.86
CA ASN A 845 -24.35 32.45 29.13
C ASN A 845 -23.69 31.28 29.87
N ASP A 846 -24.44 30.22 30.18
CA ASP A 846 -23.83 28.98 30.67
C ASP A 846 -22.93 28.38 29.60
N THR A 847 -21.74 27.93 29.99
CA THR A 847 -20.75 27.36 29.07
C THR A 847 -20.40 25.93 29.45
N ILE A 848 -20.39 25.02 28.48
CA ILE A 848 -19.99 23.62 28.66
C ILE A 848 -18.70 23.36 27.89
N TYR A 849 -17.77 22.64 28.53
CA TYR A 849 -16.56 22.13 27.91
C TYR A 849 -16.53 20.60 27.96
N MET A 850 -16.24 19.99 26.81
CA MET A 850 -16.10 18.54 26.60
C MET A 850 -14.73 18.29 25.96
N PHE A 851 -13.97 17.30 26.39
CA PHE A 851 -12.60 17.10 25.90
C PHE A 851 -12.08 15.67 26.04
N SER A 852 -11.05 15.34 25.27
CA SER A 852 -10.18 14.17 25.45
C SER A 852 -8.96 14.51 26.32
N ASP A 853 -8.21 13.51 26.75
CA ASP A 853 -7.11 13.71 27.69
C ASP A 853 -5.87 14.42 27.09
N GLY A 854 -5.74 14.49 25.76
CA GLY A 854 -4.53 14.97 25.10
C GLY A 854 -4.11 16.40 25.48
N PHE A 855 -5.06 17.31 25.75
CA PHE A 855 -4.72 18.65 26.23
C PHE A 855 -4.06 18.60 27.62
N VAL A 856 -4.63 17.82 28.54
CA VAL A 856 -4.15 17.75 29.93
C VAL A 856 -2.89 16.89 30.07
N ASP A 857 -2.70 15.94 29.16
CA ASP A 857 -1.56 15.03 29.14
C ASP A 857 -0.34 15.56 28.38
N GLN A 858 -0.49 16.68 27.66
CA GLN A 858 0.62 17.32 26.95
C GLN A 858 1.79 17.66 27.87
N PHE A 859 2.96 17.10 27.54
CA PHE A 859 4.23 17.46 28.18
C PHE A 859 4.74 18.81 27.67
N GLY A 860 5.21 19.63 28.61
CA GLY A 860 5.63 20.98 28.28
C GLY A 860 6.21 21.78 29.45
N GLY A 861 6.41 23.07 29.18
CA GLY A 861 6.94 24.06 30.09
C GLY A 861 8.42 23.84 30.48
N LYS A 862 8.97 24.78 31.26
CA LYS A 862 10.40 24.79 31.64
C LYS A 862 10.90 23.52 32.33
N LYS A 863 10.00 22.73 32.92
CA LYS A 863 10.32 21.51 33.68
C LYS A 863 9.90 20.22 32.96
N LYS A 864 9.43 20.28 31.71
CA LYS A 864 8.94 19.14 30.91
C LYS A 864 7.96 18.24 31.69
N ARG A 865 6.83 18.80 32.10
CA ARG A 865 5.78 18.08 32.87
C ARG A 865 4.46 18.12 32.12
N LYS A 866 3.55 17.19 32.46
CA LYS A 866 2.15 17.22 32.00
C LYS A 866 1.46 18.53 32.39
N TYR A 867 0.52 19.00 31.57
CA TYR A 867 -0.25 20.21 31.83
C TYR A 867 -1.19 20.07 33.05
N MET A 868 -1.80 18.89 33.21
CA MET A 868 -2.73 18.50 34.28
C MET A 868 -4.09 19.23 34.23
N SER A 869 -5.15 18.51 34.57
CA SER A 869 -6.54 19.03 34.58
C SER A 869 -6.73 20.27 35.46
N LYS A 870 -5.99 20.40 36.56
CA LYS A 870 -6.07 21.57 37.45
C LYS A 870 -5.81 22.89 36.71
N ARG A 871 -4.77 22.92 35.85
CA ARG A 871 -4.41 24.14 35.10
C ARG A 871 -5.45 24.46 34.04
N LEU A 872 -5.95 23.44 33.34
CA LEU A 872 -7.00 23.61 32.35
C LEU A 872 -8.25 24.24 32.98
N LYS A 873 -8.69 23.75 34.15
CA LYS A 873 -9.83 24.32 34.87
C LYS A 873 -9.61 25.79 35.26
N GLU A 874 -8.46 26.11 35.83
CA GLU A 874 -8.10 27.49 36.20
C GLU A 874 -8.07 28.40 34.97
N PHE A 875 -7.55 27.93 33.84
CA PHE A 875 -7.50 28.68 32.58
C PHE A 875 -8.90 28.92 32.00
N LEU A 876 -9.72 27.86 31.86
CA LEU A 876 -11.10 27.95 31.38
C LEU A 876 -11.91 28.94 32.22
N LEU A 877 -11.76 28.91 33.54
CA LEU A 877 -12.46 29.81 34.44
C LEU A 877 -12.07 31.30 34.25
N ASN A 878 -10.84 31.57 33.82
CA ASN A 878 -10.33 32.93 33.63
C ASN A 878 -10.63 33.54 32.25
N ILE A 879 -11.00 32.72 31.26
CA ILE A 879 -11.31 33.19 29.90
C ILE A 879 -12.81 33.36 29.64
N GLN A 880 -13.67 33.25 30.66
CA GLN A 880 -15.13 33.32 30.49
C GLN A 880 -15.67 34.69 30.04
N ASP A 881 -14.91 35.76 30.29
CA ASP A 881 -15.32 37.14 29.98
C ASP A 881 -15.18 37.50 28.48
N ILE A 882 -14.54 36.65 27.69
CA ILE A 882 -14.37 36.83 26.24
C ILE A 882 -15.29 35.90 25.45
N ASP A 883 -15.55 36.25 24.19
CA ASP A 883 -16.37 35.47 23.25
C ASP A 883 -15.72 34.13 22.89
N MET A 884 -16.50 33.19 22.36
CA MET A 884 -16.04 31.81 22.14
C MET A 884 -14.93 31.68 21.10
N GLU A 885 -14.88 32.55 20.08
CA GLU A 885 -13.79 32.56 19.10
C GLU A 885 -12.48 33.05 19.74
N SER A 886 -12.55 34.09 20.58
CA SER A 886 -11.42 34.56 21.37
C SER A 886 -10.96 33.50 22.40
N GLN A 887 -11.87 32.72 22.98
CA GLN A 887 -11.51 31.60 23.86
C GLN A 887 -10.77 30.50 23.12
N GLU A 888 -11.23 30.13 21.92
CA GLU A 888 -10.55 29.15 21.06
C GLU A 888 -9.11 29.58 20.76
N PHE A 889 -8.92 30.85 20.41
CA PHE A 889 -7.59 31.42 20.16
C PHE A 889 -6.72 31.39 21.43
N ALA A 890 -7.26 31.77 22.58
CA ALA A 890 -6.54 31.74 23.85
C ALA A 890 -6.10 30.33 24.25
N LEU A 891 -6.97 29.33 24.09
CA LEU A 891 -6.68 27.91 24.37
C LEU A 891 -5.63 27.34 23.43
N ASN A 892 -5.71 27.64 22.13
CA ASN A 892 -4.67 27.25 21.17
C ASN A 892 -3.31 27.84 21.54
N ASN A 893 -3.26 29.12 21.91
CA ASN A 893 -2.01 29.76 22.30
C ASN A 893 -1.44 29.20 23.61
N GLU A 894 -2.29 28.91 24.60
CA GLU A 894 -1.87 28.26 25.85
C GLU A 894 -1.29 26.87 25.58
N PHE A 895 -1.93 26.08 24.71
CA PHE A 895 -1.45 24.76 24.31
C PHE A 895 -0.07 24.82 23.63
N GLU A 896 0.08 25.65 22.60
CA GLU A 896 1.36 25.78 21.87
C GLU A 896 2.46 26.35 22.75
N SER A 897 2.14 27.33 23.61
CA SER A 897 3.07 27.91 24.59
C SER A 897 3.54 26.88 25.62
N TRP A 898 2.63 26.03 26.11
CA TRP A 898 2.97 24.96 27.03
C TRP A 898 3.84 23.90 26.36
N LYS A 899 3.42 23.38 25.20
CA LYS A 899 4.14 22.36 24.42
C LYS A 899 5.55 22.81 24.07
N GLY A 900 5.73 24.06 23.60
CA GLY A 900 7.02 24.59 23.20
C GLY A 900 7.66 23.74 22.09
N ASN A 901 8.86 23.23 22.36
CA ASN A 901 9.61 22.36 21.42
C ASN A 901 9.37 20.86 21.62
N GLU A 902 8.52 20.46 22.58
CA GLU A 902 8.18 19.05 22.77
C GLU A 902 7.20 18.59 21.68
N GLU A 903 7.23 17.29 21.36
CA GLU A 903 6.25 16.71 20.44
C GLU A 903 4.86 16.66 21.08
N GLN A 904 3.83 16.66 20.24
CA GLN A 904 2.46 16.48 20.72
C GLN A 904 2.31 15.08 21.35
N THR A 905 1.82 15.03 22.58
CA THR A 905 1.80 13.79 23.36
C THR A 905 0.72 12.83 22.87
N ASP A 906 -0.49 13.37 22.65
CA ASP A 906 -1.66 12.63 22.14
C ASP A 906 -2.53 13.50 21.23
N ASP A 907 -3.54 12.90 20.61
CA ASP A 907 -4.60 13.64 19.89
C ASP A 907 -5.30 14.63 20.83
N VAL A 908 -5.59 15.85 20.36
CA VAL A 908 -6.23 16.87 21.19
C VAL A 908 -7.61 17.19 20.65
N LEU A 909 -8.64 16.89 21.43
CA LEU A 909 -10.00 17.27 21.17
C LEU A 909 -10.58 18.06 22.34
N LEU A 910 -11.04 19.29 22.09
CA LEU A 910 -11.72 20.14 23.07
C LEU A 910 -12.85 20.92 22.39
N VAL A 911 -14.06 20.75 22.89
CA VAL A 911 -15.28 21.41 22.42
C VAL A 911 -15.79 22.33 23.52
N GLY A 912 -16.08 23.58 23.17
CA GLY A 912 -16.72 24.55 24.06
C GLY A 912 -18.01 25.08 23.46
N ILE A 913 -19.10 25.08 24.22
CA ILE A 913 -20.42 25.59 23.80
C ILE A 913 -20.92 26.59 24.84
N LYS A 914 -21.23 27.81 24.44
CA LYS A 914 -21.90 28.81 25.28
C LYS A 914 -23.34 28.98 24.82
N PHE A 915 -24.29 28.85 25.75
CA PHE A 915 -25.70 28.96 25.41
C PHE A 915 -26.15 30.42 25.34
N THR A 916 -26.67 30.84 24.19
CA THR A 916 -27.22 32.19 23.99
C THR A 916 -28.70 32.12 23.64
N SER A 917 -29.47 33.13 24.07
CA SER A 917 -30.90 33.27 23.71
C SER A 917 -31.10 33.88 22.32
N LYS A 918 -30.01 34.31 21.68
CA LYS A 918 -30.02 35.08 20.44
C LYS A 918 -29.62 34.20 19.27
N ASP A 919 -30.64 33.83 18.52
CA ASP A 919 -30.54 33.51 17.11
C ASP A 919 -30.19 34.81 16.35
N GLU A 920 -28.96 35.31 16.49
CA GLU A 920 -28.43 36.40 15.64
C GLU A 920 -28.05 35.85 14.26
N SER A 921 -28.97 35.11 13.63
CA SER A 921 -29.08 35.20 12.19
C SER A 921 -29.67 36.58 11.89
N PHE A 922 -28.85 37.47 11.34
CA PHE A 922 -29.24 38.85 11.01
C PHE A 922 -30.33 38.82 9.90
N LYS A 923 -31.60 38.61 10.27
CA LYS A 923 -32.74 38.82 9.38
C LYS A 923 -32.96 40.32 9.26
N LEU A 924 -32.32 40.89 8.25
CA LEU A 924 -32.54 42.28 7.87
C LEU A 924 -33.84 42.34 7.06
N GLU A 925 -34.96 42.61 7.74
CA GLU A 925 -36.24 42.90 7.07
C GLU A 925 -36.13 44.27 6.40
N LEU A 926 -35.77 44.27 5.12
CA LEU A 926 -35.77 45.45 4.28
C LEU A 926 -37.22 45.81 3.95
N SER A 927 -37.60 47.07 4.13
CA SER A 927 -38.91 47.54 3.71
C SER A 927 -39.04 47.50 2.18
N ALA A 928 -40.27 47.52 1.65
CA ALA A 928 -40.48 47.56 0.20
C ALA A 928 -39.81 48.78 -0.47
N GLU A 929 -39.70 49.91 0.25
CA GLU A 929 -38.99 51.10 -0.20
C GLU A 929 -37.46 50.90 -0.18
N ASP A 930 -36.92 50.28 0.87
CA ASP A 930 -35.49 49.93 0.93
C ASP A 930 -35.09 48.97 -0.20
N ILE A 931 -35.95 47.97 -0.50
CA ILE A 931 -35.75 47.01 -1.59
C ILE A 931 -35.74 47.72 -2.94
N LEU A 932 -36.70 48.63 -3.18
CA LEU A 932 -36.76 49.39 -4.44
C LEU A 932 -35.52 50.27 -4.63
N TYR A 933 -35.00 50.84 -3.54
CA TYR A 933 -33.82 51.70 -3.54
C TYR A 933 -32.52 50.93 -3.81
N ILE A 934 -32.35 49.74 -3.23
CA ILE A 934 -31.13 48.93 -3.42
C ILE A 934 -31.16 48.04 -4.67
N GLN A 935 -32.33 47.81 -5.27
CA GLN A 935 -32.49 46.91 -6.42
C GLN A 935 -31.57 47.24 -7.62
N PRO A 936 -31.36 48.51 -8.02
CA PRO A 936 -30.41 48.84 -9.09
C PRO A 936 -28.97 48.45 -8.72
N PHE A 937 -28.58 48.64 -7.46
CA PHE A 937 -27.25 48.31 -6.95
C PHE A 937 -27.06 46.79 -6.80
N LEU A 938 -28.10 46.04 -6.45
CA LEU A 938 -28.06 44.57 -6.42
C LEU A 938 -27.83 43.97 -7.81
N ILE A 939 -28.42 44.56 -8.85
CA ILE A 939 -28.18 44.17 -10.24
C ILE A 939 -26.74 44.50 -10.65
N GLU A 940 -26.22 45.65 -10.24
CA GLU A 940 -24.83 46.03 -10.48
C GLU A 940 -23.84 45.08 -9.76
N LEU A 941 -24.14 44.71 -8.51
CA LEU A 941 -23.38 43.72 -7.73
C LEU A 941 -23.40 42.32 -8.34
N GLN A 942 -24.54 41.87 -8.90
CA GLN A 942 -24.63 40.59 -9.61
C GLN A 942 -23.74 40.53 -10.86
N ASN A 943 -23.48 41.68 -11.48
CA ASN A 943 -22.64 41.79 -12.67
C ASN A 943 -21.15 41.97 -12.34
N ILE A 944 -20.78 42.12 -11.06
CA ILE A 944 -19.39 42.16 -10.61
C ILE A 944 -18.93 40.74 -10.30
N THR A 945 -17.88 40.27 -10.97
CA THR A 945 -17.21 39.02 -10.62
C THR A 945 -16.70 39.12 -9.17
N ILE A 946 -17.01 38.10 -8.36
CA ILE A 946 -16.88 38.03 -6.89
C ILE A 946 -15.49 38.47 -6.35
N TYR A 947 -14.47 38.46 -7.20
CA TYR A 947 -13.07 38.76 -6.86
C TYR A 947 -12.67 40.25 -6.96
N ASN A 948 -13.58 41.17 -7.33
CA ASN A 948 -13.25 42.60 -7.47
C ASN A 948 -13.73 43.43 -6.26
N THR A 949 -13.15 43.15 -5.10
CA THR A 949 -13.48 43.78 -3.80
C THR A 949 -13.50 45.32 -3.86
N GLY A 950 -12.62 45.94 -4.65
CA GLY A 950 -12.57 47.39 -4.86
C GLY A 950 -13.78 47.97 -5.59
N LYS A 951 -14.33 47.27 -6.59
CA LYS A 951 -15.57 47.69 -7.28
C LYS A 951 -16.79 47.55 -6.37
N VAL A 952 -16.87 46.45 -5.61
CA VAL A 952 -17.95 46.22 -4.65
C VAL A 952 -17.97 47.31 -3.57
N LEU A 953 -16.80 47.67 -3.02
CA LEU A 953 -16.67 48.77 -2.05
C LEU A 953 -17.05 50.14 -2.64
N ASN A 954 -16.79 50.39 -3.93
CA ASN A 954 -17.19 51.64 -4.58
C ASN A 954 -18.71 51.73 -4.80
N VAL A 955 -19.35 50.62 -5.16
CA VAL A 955 -20.82 50.51 -5.25
C VAL A 955 -21.47 50.69 -3.88
N LEU A 956 -20.89 50.13 -2.82
CA LEU A 956 -21.38 50.34 -1.45
C LEU A 956 -21.18 51.80 -0.98
N LYS A 957 -20.08 52.44 -1.36
CA LYS A 957 -19.81 53.86 -1.05
C LYS A 957 -20.76 54.83 -1.75
N SER A 958 -21.27 54.51 -2.95
CA SER A 958 -22.21 55.35 -3.68
C SER A 958 -23.64 55.31 -3.11
N ILE A 959 -23.96 54.33 -2.25
CA ILE A 959 -25.20 54.31 -1.48
C ILE A 959 -25.13 55.41 -0.41
N VAL A 960 -25.87 56.50 -0.64
CA VAL A 960 -26.03 57.61 0.31
C VAL A 960 -27.13 57.23 1.31
N ASN A 961 -26.80 57.34 2.60
CA ASN A 961 -27.58 56.83 3.72
C ASN A 961 -28.87 57.63 3.94
N GLU A 962 -30.03 57.08 3.56
CA GLU A 962 -31.34 57.70 3.83
C GLU A 962 -32.16 56.97 4.92
N SER A 963 -31.87 55.70 5.26
CA SER A 963 -32.52 54.97 6.37
C SER A 963 -31.52 54.26 7.30
N GLU A 964 -31.85 54.17 8.60
CA GLU A 964 -31.06 53.46 9.63
C GLU A 964 -30.89 51.96 9.26
N THR A 965 -31.90 51.39 8.60
CA THR A 965 -31.93 50.00 8.11
C THR A 965 -30.92 49.80 6.97
N LEU A 966 -30.85 50.74 6.02
CA LEU A 966 -29.87 50.71 4.93
C LEU A 966 -28.42 50.81 5.44
N LYS A 967 -28.21 51.63 6.48
CA LYS A 967 -26.90 51.79 7.11
C LYS A 967 -26.41 50.49 7.73
N LYS A 968 -27.29 49.80 8.48
CA LYS A 968 -26.98 48.49 9.08
C LYS A 968 -26.74 47.41 8.02
N TRP A 969 -27.50 47.43 6.92
CA TRP A 969 -27.29 46.53 5.79
C TRP A 969 -25.92 46.74 5.14
N LYS A 970 -25.57 47.99 4.86
CA LYS A 970 -24.26 48.36 4.31
C LYS A 970 -23.11 47.93 5.21
N GLU A 971 -23.19 48.19 6.52
CA GLU A 971 -22.19 47.75 7.50
C GLU A 971 -22.05 46.22 7.55
N ALA A 972 -23.16 45.47 7.45
CA ALA A 972 -23.14 44.01 7.42
C ALA A 972 -22.46 43.45 6.15
N VAL A 973 -22.75 44.04 4.98
CA VAL A 973 -22.13 43.64 3.71
C VAL A 973 -20.64 44.01 3.68
N GLU A 974 -20.27 45.20 4.17
CA GLU A 974 -18.86 45.62 4.31
C GLU A 974 -18.07 44.66 5.23
N LYS A 975 -18.66 44.24 6.36
CA LYS A 975 -18.05 43.22 7.25
C LYS A 975 -17.92 41.86 6.57
N ALA A 976 -18.95 41.41 5.84
CA ALA A 976 -18.90 40.13 5.14
C ALA A 976 -17.78 40.09 4.08
N ILE A 977 -17.58 41.19 3.35
CA ILE A 977 -16.48 41.31 2.38
C ILE A 977 -15.11 41.27 3.08
N TYR A 978 -15.00 41.84 4.28
CA TYR A 978 -13.77 41.82 5.08
C TYR A 978 -13.46 40.44 5.68
N VAL A 979 -14.47 39.60 5.90
CA VAL A 979 -14.33 38.21 6.38
C VAL A 979 -13.87 37.26 5.26
N PHE A 980 -14.19 37.54 4.00
CA PHE A 980 -13.60 36.86 2.81
C PHE A 980 -12.18 37.38 2.50
N ASN A 981 -11.37 37.42 3.55
CA ASN A 981 -10.25 38.34 3.73
C ASN A 981 -9.08 38.12 2.76
N GLU A 982 -8.46 39.23 2.44
CA GLU A 982 -7.28 39.54 1.60
C GLU A 982 -6.11 38.53 1.63
N ALA A 983 -6.00 37.69 2.66
CA ALA A 983 -4.99 36.65 2.80
C ALA A 983 -5.19 35.48 1.83
N GLU A 984 -6.44 35.07 1.59
CA GLU A 984 -6.78 33.98 0.68
C GLU A 984 -6.64 34.43 -0.78
N TYR A 985 -6.93 35.70 -1.04
CA TYR A 985 -6.67 36.37 -2.31
C TYR A 985 -5.18 36.55 -2.61
N LYS A 986 -4.36 36.98 -1.64
CA LYS A 986 -2.89 37.05 -1.79
C LYS A 986 -2.28 35.67 -2.04
N ARG A 987 -2.79 34.63 -1.37
CA ARG A 987 -2.40 33.23 -1.56
C ARG A 987 -2.75 32.70 -2.96
N LEU A 988 -3.89 33.08 -3.52
CA LEU A 988 -4.29 32.71 -4.89
C LEU A 988 -3.47 33.44 -5.97
N ILE A 989 -3.13 34.71 -5.77
CA ILE A 989 -2.22 35.46 -6.65
C ILE A 989 -0.80 34.87 -6.62
N GLU A 990 -0.33 34.37 -5.47
CA GLU A 990 0.94 33.63 -5.39
C GLU A 990 0.91 32.27 -6.10
N ILE A 991 -0.26 31.62 -6.18
CA ILE A 991 -0.47 30.37 -6.91
C ILE A 991 -0.53 30.62 -8.42
N GLU A 992 -1.16 31.70 -8.86
CA GLU A 992 -1.25 32.06 -10.29
C GLU A 992 0.09 32.56 -10.86
N ASN A 993 0.86 33.31 -10.07
CA ASN A 993 2.20 33.78 -10.47
C ASN A 993 3.28 32.69 -10.46
N LYS A 994 2.99 31.49 -9.95
CA LYS A 994 3.90 30.32 -10.00
C LYS A 994 3.66 29.38 -11.19
N ASN A 995 2.63 29.63 -12.00
CA ASN A 995 2.31 28.84 -13.20
C ASN A 995 2.53 29.62 -14.52
N ILE A 996 3.48 30.56 -14.53
CA ILE A 996 4.05 31.08 -15.78
C ILE A 996 5.50 30.59 -15.89
N SER A 997 5.65 29.35 -16.37
CA SER A 997 6.78 28.88 -17.19
C SER A 997 6.32 27.69 -18.03
#